data_AF-A0A958KMD9-F1
#
_entry.id   AF-A0A958KMD9-F1
#
_cell.length_a   1.000
_cell.length_b   1.000
_cell.length_c   1.000
_cell.angle_alpha   90.00
_cell.angle_beta   90.00
_cell.angle_gamma   90.00
#
_symmetry.space_group_name_H-M   'P 1'
#
loop_
_entity.id
_entity.type
_entity.pdbx_description
1 polymer ?
#
loop_
_entity_poly.entity_id
_entity_poly.type
_entity_poly.pdbx_seq_one_letter_code
_entity_poly.pdbx_strand_id
1 'polypeptide(L)'
;MTQKKSSQARVVVEAPVGEGTISLESGWWAKQADGSIVVRQGDTAVLVTMCTADARPDQSFFPLTVDYQEKGYAAGKIPGGFFKREGRPAEHEILACRLVDRPIRPMFPDGFMDEVQIICTVISADGVYSPEILAITAASAALHISKLPFEGPIAAVRVGRVDGKLLANPTTAQLEKSDLDFVVAGSKEAIVMVEGGAQFVPENEVLDALYFAHDSLQALIKMQEDLRSKVGVEKIEFVAPESDAELAAKVRELGQSRLQEACSIQGKSERYDAIGAIKDEVLAALAEEYPERNGEIQEELHHIVKDFVRGRILDSGLRIDGRSPGDVRFIECETSVLPRAHGSAVFTRGETQALVTATLGTSIDAQRIDSLTGQSEKTFLLHYNFPPYSTGEVKFMRGTGRREIGHGALAERALRPVIPAKEEFPYVVRVVSDVLESNGSSSMATVCGGSLAMMDAGIAIKAPVGGVAMGLIKEDDRVAILTDILGDEDHLGDMDFKVCGTKDGITALQMDIKCSGLSRKTMETALDQAREGRVHILDEMAKELAAARENMSPYAPTIKTIQINPDKIRDLIGPGGKTIRSITESTGVKIDISDDGKVDIAGSDQAAIARAIEIIEGLTEEPEVGKKYCGVVKRITDFGAFVEILPGLDGLLHISQLRNERVERVSDVVKEGDEIMVVVLDIDKQGRIRLSHKELDNYPD
;
A
#
# COMPACT_ATOMS: atom_id res chain seq x y z
N MET A 1 -51.12 3.27 6.36
CA MET A 1 -50.09 2.97 7.38
C MET A 1 -50.42 1.64 8.04
N THR A 2 -50.14 0.54 7.36
CA THR A 2 -50.27 -0.82 7.91
C THR A 2 -48.93 -1.16 8.56
N GLN A 3 -48.92 -1.31 9.89
CA GLN A 3 -47.74 -1.77 10.64
C GLN A 3 -47.37 -3.18 10.16
N LYS A 4 -46.37 -3.32 9.28
CA LYS A 4 -45.62 -4.58 9.12
C LYS A 4 -44.88 -4.83 10.43
N LYS A 5 -45.49 -5.60 11.34
CA LYS A 5 -44.75 -6.23 12.45
C LYS A 5 -43.79 -7.27 11.84
N SER A 6 -42.60 -6.83 11.43
CA SER A 6 -41.50 -7.73 11.09
C SER A 6 -40.89 -8.25 12.39
N SER A 7 -41.47 -9.32 12.94
CA SER A 7 -40.84 -10.10 14.00
C SER A 7 -39.98 -11.21 13.38
N GLN A 8 -38.96 -10.85 12.59
CA GLN A 8 -37.87 -11.80 12.36
C GLN A 8 -37.20 -12.08 13.72
N ALA A 9 -37.15 -13.36 14.09
CA ALA A 9 -36.43 -13.81 15.28
C ALA A 9 -34.93 -13.55 15.07
N ARG A 10 -34.23 -13.19 16.15
CA ARG A 10 -32.77 -13.07 16.13
C ARG A 10 -32.17 -14.45 15.91
N VAL A 11 -31.34 -14.61 14.89
CA VAL A 11 -30.63 -15.86 14.56
C VAL A 11 -29.14 -15.60 14.57
N VAL A 12 -28.39 -16.50 15.18
CA VAL A 12 -26.93 -16.50 15.20
C VAL A 12 -26.44 -17.86 14.74
N VAL A 13 -25.42 -17.87 13.88
CA VAL A 13 -24.69 -19.06 13.46
C VAL A 13 -23.19 -18.82 13.63
N GLU A 14 -22.42 -19.89 13.80
CA GLU A 14 -21.00 -19.80 14.14
C GLU A 14 -20.18 -20.85 13.36
N ALA A 15 -18.93 -20.51 13.05
CA ALA A 15 -17.97 -21.42 12.46
C ALA A 15 -16.54 -21.15 12.98
N PRO A 16 -15.74 -22.21 13.19
CA PRO A 16 -14.34 -22.05 13.56
C PRO A 16 -13.51 -21.63 12.34
N VAL A 17 -12.57 -20.69 12.54
CA VAL A 17 -11.56 -20.29 11.56
C VAL A 17 -10.28 -19.91 12.30
N GLY A 18 -9.16 -20.54 11.92
CA GLY A 18 -7.89 -20.35 12.62
C GLY A 18 -8.00 -20.73 14.10
N GLU A 19 -7.51 -19.86 14.98
CA GLU A 19 -7.58 -20.01 16.43
C GLU A 19 -8.87 -19.47 17.06
N GLY A 20 -9.79 -18.92 16.23
CA GLY A 20 -11.00 -18.23 16.69
C GLY A 20 -12.30 -18.83 16.15
N THR A 21 -13.41 -18.19 16.53
CA THR A 21 -14.76 -18.48 16.01
C THR A 21 -15.34 -17.21 15.42
N ILE A 22 -15.91 -17.31 14.23
CA ILE A 22 -16.66 -16.24 13.58
C ILE A 22 -18.15 -16.51 13.79
N SER A 23 -18.91 -15.48 14.18
CA SER A 23 -20.36 -15.54 14.28
C SER A 23 -21.03 -14.61 13.26
N LEU A 24 -22.15 -15.04 12.67
CA LEU A 24 -23.06 -14.18 11.89
C LEU A 24 -24.41 -14.07 12.58
N GLU A 25 -24.86 -12.85 12.81
CA GLU A 25 -26.16 -12.53 13.42
C GLU A 25 -27.07 -11.81 12.42
N SER A 26 -28.33 -12.24 12.33
CA SER A 26 -29.39 -11.55 11.57
C SER A 26 -30.71 -11.45 12.35
N GLY A 27 -31.64 -10.62 11.85
CA GLY A 27 -33.00 -10.48 12.39
C GLY A 27 -33.17 -9.47 13.54
N TRP A 28 -32.08 -8.87 14.05
CA TRP A 28 -32.13 -7.85 15.10
C TRP A 28 -31.81 -6.43 14.60
N TRP A 29 -30.73 -6.27 13.85
CA TRP A 29 -30.21 -4.97 13.40
C TRP A 29 -30.72 -4.59 12.01
N ALA A 30 -30.95 -3.29 11.78
CA ALA A 30 -31.26 -2.72 10.45
C ALA A 30 -32.34 -3.46 9.64
N LYS A 31 -33.45 -3.84 10.29
CA LYS A 31 -34.54 -4.68 9.71
C LYS A 31 -35.27 -4.12 8.48
N GLN A 32 -34.93 -2.90 8.05
CA GLN A 32 -35.48 -2.29 6.83
C GLN A 32 -34.61 -2.54 5.60
N ALA A 33 -33.34 -2.95 5.78
CA ALA A 33 -32.48 -3.35 4.68
C ALA A 33 -32.96 -4.69 4.09
N ASP A 34 -32.69 -4.91 2.80
CA ASP A 34 -33.00 -6.18 2.13
C ASP A 34 -32.12 -7.34 2.66
N GLY A 35 -30.94 -7.02 3.18
CA GLY A 35 -30.07 -7.92 3.94
C GLY A 35 -29.34 -7.18 5.06
N SER A 36 -29.19 -7.80 6.22
CA SER A 36 -28.49 -7.23 7.38
C SER A 36 -27.83 -8.32 8.21
N ILE A 37 -26.53 -8.16 8.44
CA ILE A 37 -25.66 -9.10 9.14
C ILE A 37 -24.77 -8.33 10.13
N VAL A 38 -24.69 -8.79 11.37
CA VAL A 38 -23.58 -8.44 12.26
C VAL A 38 -22.62 -9.62 12.31
N VAL A 39 -21.39 -9.41 11.86
CA VAL A 39 -20.30 -10.39 11.98
C VAL A 39 -19.42 -10.07 13.17
N ARG A 40 -18.92 -11.11 13.86
CA ARG A 40 -17.98 -10.97 14.97
C ARG A 40 -16.87 -12.01 14.92
N GLN A 41 -15.67 -11.61 15.34
CA GLN A 41 -14.57 -12.50 15.70
C GLN A 41 -13.85 -11.87 16.89
N GLY A 42 -13.78 -12.57 18.02
CA GLY A 42 -13.40 -11.93 19.29
C GLY A 42 -14.36 -10.79 19.63
N ASP A 43 -13.82 -9.62 19.96
CA ASP A 43 -14.59 -8.42 20.27
C ASP A 43 -14.72 -7.47 19.05
N THR A 44 -14.05 -7.78 17.94
CA THR A 44 -14.22 -7.08 16.66
C THR A 44 -15.57 -7.42 16.03
N ALA A 45 -16.30 -6.39 15.58
CA ALA A 45 -17.62 -6.53 14.98
C ALA A 45 -17.92 -5.51 13.88
N VAL A 46 -18.56 -5.99 12.83
CA VAL A 46 -18.97 -5.18 11.68
C VAL A 46 -20.45 -5.39 11.40
N LEU A 47 -21.22 -4.30 11.31
CA LEU A 47 -22.58 -4.32 10.78
C LEU A 47 -22.50 -4.13 9.26
N VAL A 48 -22.98 -5.12 8.51
CA VAL A 48 -23.10 -5.05 7.07
C VAL A 48 -24.57 -5.06 6.66
N THR A 49 -24.97 -4.05 5.89
CA THR A 49 -26.32 -3.92 5.34
C THR A 49 -26.26 -3.89 3.82
N MET A 50 -27.28 -4.45 3.19
CA MET A 50 -27.47 -4.41 1.74
C MET A 50 -28.89 -3.93 1.41
N CYS A 51 -28.99 -2.96 0.51
CA CYS A 51 -30.25 -2.46 -0.04
C CYS A 51 -30.22 -2.51 -1.57
N THR A 52 -31.40 -2.66 -2.18
CA THR A 52 -31.55 -2.61 -3.64
C THR A 52 -32.61 -1.62 -4.11
N ALA A 53 -32.48 -1.12 -5.34
CA ALA A 53 -33.46 -0.32 -6.05
C ALA A 53 -33.50 -0.68 -7.54
N ASP A 54 -34.64 -0.48 -8.19
CA ASP A 54 -34.81 -0.79 -9.61
C ASP A 54 -33.81 -0.03 -10.49
N ALA A 55 -33.37 -0.66 -11.59
CA ALA A 55 -32.48 -0.05 -12.57
C ALA A 55 -33.00 1.32 -13.09
N ARG A 56 -32.10 2.28 -13.29
CA ARG A 56 -32.44 3.58 -13.90
C ARG A 56 -32.63 3.44 -15.42
N PRO A 57 -33.47 4.28 -16.06
CA PRO A 57 -33.51 4.39 -17.51
C PRO A 57 -32.11 4.70 -18.08
N ASP A 58 -31.78 4.09 -19.22
CA ASP A 58 -30.53 4.27 -19.97
C ASP A 58 -29.23 3.90 -19.20
N GLN A 59 -29.34 3.03 -18.21
CA GLN A 59 -28.20 2.58 -17.44
C GLN A 59 -27.33 1.60 -18.24
N SER A 60 -26.03 1.91 -18.35
CA SER A 60 -25.07 1.16 -19.17
C SER A 60 -24.12 0.25 -18.40
N PHE A 61 -24.26 0.16 -17.07
CA PHE A 61 -23.41 -0.67 -16.22
C PHE A 61 -24.14 -1.10 -14.94
N PHE A 62 -23.71 -2.21 -14.34
CA PHE A 62 -24.20 -2.70 -13.06
C PHE A 62 -23.71 -1.83 -11.88
N PRO A 63 -24.60 -1.08 -11.19
CA PRO A 63 -24.24 -0.07 -10.21
C PRO A 63 -24.20 -0.66 -8.80
N LEU A 64 -23.29 -1.61 -8.61
CA LEU A 64 -22.89 -2.07 -7.28
C LEU A 64 -21.98 -1.01 -6.63
N THR A 65 -22.39 -0.56 -5.44
CA THR A 65 -21.61 0.35 -4.59
C THR A 65 -21.33 -0.29 -3.24
N VAL A 66 -20.06 -0.36 -2.86
CA VAL A 66 -19.64 -0.78 -1.53
C VAL A 66 -19.04 0.39 -0.76
N ASP A 67 -19.52 0.63 0.45
CA ASP A 67 -18.96 1.60 1.38
C ASP A 67 -18.53 0.90 2.66
N TYR A 68 -17.27 1.06 3.04
CA TYR A 68 -16.70 0.58 4.30
C TYR A 68 -16.35 1.80 5.16
N GLN A 69 -16.76 1.77 6.42
CA GLN A 69 -16.62 2.88 7.35
C GLN A 69 -16.18 2.41 8.73
N GLU A 70 -15.14 3.05 9.24
CA GLU A 70 -14.66 2.90 10.60
C GLU A 70 -15.16 4.04 11.47
N LYS A 71 -15.75 3.69 12.62
CA LYS A 71 -16.25 4.67 13.58
C LYS A 71 -15.29 4.75 14.75
N GLY A 72 -14.87 5.96 15.15
CA GLY A 72 -13.94 6.13 16.26
C GLY A 72 -14.43 5.45 17.55
N TYR A 73 -15.75 5.44 17.77
CA TYR A 73 -16.36 4.75 18.91
C TYR A 73 -16.12 3.24 18.92
N ALA A 74 -15.84 2.60 17.78
CA ALA A 74 -15.57 1.17 17.71
C ALA A 74 -14.34 0.78 18.53
N ALA A 75 -13.40 1.72 18.69
CA ALA A 75 -12.22 1.58 19.55
C ALA A 75 -12.28 2.50 20.79
N GLY A 76 -13.45 3.05 21.13
CA GLY A 76 -13.61 3.98 22.25
C GLY A 76 -12.91 5.34 22.09
N LYS A 77 -12.65 5.76 20.85
CA LYS A 77 -11.90 6.98 20.52
C LYS A 77 -12.81 8.08 19.97
N ILE A 78 -12.48 9.33 20.28
CA ILE A 78 -13.02 10.50 19.58
C ILE A 78 -12.07 10.81 18.40
N PRO A 79 -12.56 10.99 17.16
CA PRO A 79 -11.70 11.27 16.01
C PRO A 79 -10.74 12.45 16.23
N GLY A 80 -9.47 12.29 15.80
CA GLY A 80 -8.42 13.28 16.03
C GLY A 80 -8.64 14.63 15.33
N GLY A 81 -9.36 14.64 14.20
CA GLY A 81 -9.59 15.81 13.36
C GLY A 81 -10.26 17.00 14.08
N PHE A 82 -10.19 18.19 13.45
CA PHE A 82 -10.68 19.45 14.02
C PHE A 82 -12.17 19.38 14.46
N PHE A 83 -13.01 18.72 13.65
CA PHE A 83 -14.45 18.63 13.88
C PHE A 83 -14.87 17.53 14.87
N LYS A 84 -13.95 16.67 15.33
CA LYS A 84 -14.24 15.53 16.22
C LYS A 84 -15.34 14.59 15.68
N ARG A 85 -15.36 14.42 14.35
CA ARG A 85 -16.29 13.59 13.59
C ARG A 85 -15.54 12.93 12.42
N GLU A 86 -15.94 11.72 12.05
CA GLU A 86 -15.43 11.04 10.86
C GLU A 86 -15.72 11.88 9.61
N GLY A 87 -14.68 12.06 8.79
CA GLY A 87 -14.70 12.95 7.63
C GLY A 87 -14.78 12.19 6.31
N ARG A 88 -13.92 12.57 5.37
CA ARG A 88 -13.73 11.81 4.13
C ARG A 88 -13.15 10.43 4.44
N PRO A 89 -13.49 9.39 3.66
CA PRO A 89 -12.91 8.07 3.83
C PRO A 89 -11.38 8.12 3.80
N ALA A 90 -10.75 7.45 4.75
CA ALA A 90 -9.32 7.21 4.77
C ALA A 90 -8.90 6.22 3.68
N GLU A 91 -7.59 6.16 3.40
CA GLU A 91 -7.04 5.27 2.38
C GLU A 91 -7.41 3.81 2.63
N HIS A 92 -7.25 3.32 3.86
CA HIS A 92 -7.57 1.94 4.22
C HIS A 92 -9.07 1.64 4.12
N GLU A 93 -9.95 2.60 4.40
CA GLU A 93 -11.40 2.42 4.20
C GLU A 93 -11.73 2.26 2.72
N ILE A 94 -11.09 3.03 1.84
CA ILE A 94 -11.25 2.91 0.39
C ILE A 94 -10.71 1.57 -0.13
N LEU A 95 -9.58 1.10 0.40
CA LEU A 95 -9.03 -0.21 0.08
C LEU A 95 -9.98 -1.34 0.54
N ALA A 96 -10.55 -1.24 1.75
CA ALA A 96 -11.54 -2.19 2.24
C ALA A 96 -12.80 -2.22 1.39
N CYS A 97 -13.30 -1.06 0.90
CA CYS A 97 -14.39 -1.03 -0.08
C CYS A 97 -14.07 -1.88 -1.32
N ARG A 98 -12.85 -1.73 -1.86
CA ARG A 98 -12.42 -2.49 -3.04
C ARG A 98 -12.26 -3.97 -2.74
N LEU A 99 -11.71 -4.31 -1.58
CA LEU A 99 -11.50 -5.69 -1.15
C LEU A 99 -12.82 -6.46 -1.01
N VAL A 100 -13.90 -5.77 -0.61
CA VAL A 100 -15.26 -6.33 -0.56
C VAL A 100 -15.93 -6.36 -1.94
N ASP A 101 -15.80 -5.29 -2.74
CA ASP A 101 -16.44 -5.18 -4.07
C ASP A 101 -15.94 -6.24 -5.07
N ARG A 102 -14.61 -6.41 -5.16
CA ARG A 102 -13.95 -7.26 -6.15
C ARG A 102 -14.50 -8.70 -6.21
N PRO A 103 -14.59 -9.45 -5.09
CA PRO A 103 -15.12 -10.81 -5.14
C PRO A 103 -16.65 -10.89 -5.22
N ILE A 104 -17.38 -9.82 -4.87
CA ILE A 104 -18.86 -9.80 -4.91
C ILE A 104 -19.38 -9.51 -6.30
N ARG A 105 -18.78 -8.55 -7.00
CA ARG A 105 -19.22 -8.09 -8.32
C ARG A 105 -19.42 -9.21 -9.36
N PRO A 106 -18.51 -10.19 -9.52
CA PRO A 106 -18.67 -11.26 -10.51
C PRO A 106 -19.71 -12.31 -10.12
N MET A 107 -20.28 -12.26 -8.91
CA MET A 107 -21.27 -13.23 -8.44
C MET A 107 -22.72 -12.80 -8.75
N PHE A 108 -22.91 -11.74 -9.53
CA PHE A 108 -24.21 -11.37 -10.08
C PHE A 108 -24.32 -11.89 -11.53
N PRO A 109 -25.50 -12.36 -11.96
CA PRO A 109 -25.74 -12.77 -13.33
C PRO A 109 -25.38 -11.66 -14.32
N ASP A 110 -24.87 -12.06 -15.48
CA ASP A 110 -24.56 -11.13 -16.55
C ASP A 110 -25.83 -10.39 -17.01
N GLY A 111 -25.72 -9.07 -17.21
CA GLY A 111 -26.87 -8.21 -17.52
C GLY A 111 -27.75 -7.80 -16.34
N PHE A 112 -27.42 -8.17 -15.09
CA PHE A 112 -28.15 -7.67 -13.91
C PHE A 112 -27.86 -6.17 -13.69
N MET A 113 -28.92 -5.35 -13.63
CA MET A 113 -28.81 -3.88 -13.63
C MET A 113 -29.47 -3.18 -12.44
N ASP A 114 -30.10 -3.87 -11.49
CA ASP A 114 -30.65 -3.18 -10.32
C ASP A 114 -29.53 -2.54 -9.49
N GLU A 115 -29.83 -1.42 -8.85
CA GLU A 115 -28.91 -0.79 -7.92
C GLU A 115 -28.75 -1.64 -6.68
N VAL A 116 -27.49 -1.83 -6.27
CA VAL A 116 -27.13 -2.57 -5.06
C VAL A 116 -26.14 -1.74 -4.26
N GLN A 117 -26.50 -1.42 -3.02
CA GLN A 117 -25.61 -0.74 -2.09
C GLN A 117 -25.31 -1.63 -0.90
N ILE A 118 -24.03 -1.83 -0.63
CA ILE A 118 -23.52 -2.54 0.55
C ILE A 118 -22.79 -1.54 1.44
N ILE A 119 -23.19 -1.46 2.71
CA ILE A 119 -22.55 -0.59 3.70
C ILE A 119 -22.00 -1.45 4.83
N CYS A 120 -20.69 -1.43 5.02
CA CYS A 120 -19.95 -2.10 6.08
C CYS A 120 -19.55 -1.06 7.12
N THR A 121 -20.11 -1.14 8.33
CA THR A 121 -19.78 -0.24 9.44
C THR A 121 -19.09 -1.01 10.55
N VAL A 122 -17.83 -0.68 10.83
CA VAL A 122 -17.12 -1.22 12.00
C VAL A 122 -17.71 -0.61 13.25
N ILE A 123 -18.34 -1.45 14.07
CA ILE A 123 -19.05 -1.04 15.29
C ILE A 123 -18.30 -1.40 16.57
N SER A 124 -17.32 -2.31 16.48
CA SER A 124 -16.42 -2.69 17.57
C SER A 124 -15.10 -3.16 16.97
N ALA A 125 -13.96 -2.77 17.55
CA ALA A 125 -12.64 -3.17 17.10
C ALA A 125 -11.74 -3.44 18.30
N ASP A 126 -11.22 -4.67 18.39
CA ASP A 126 -10.39 -5.14 19.51
C ASP A 126 -8.88 -5.00 19.27
N GLY A 127 -8.48 -4.68 18.04
CA GLY A 127 -7.08 -4.58 17.63
C GLY A 127 -6.37 -5.92 17.46
N VAL A 128 -7.09 -7.04 17.60
CA VAL A 128 -6.58 -8.40 17.45
C VAL A 128 -6.94 -8.95 16.08
N TYR A 129 -8.20 -8.81 15.67
CA TYR A 129 -8.72 -9.32 14.38
C TYR A 129 -9.04 -8.18 13.42
N SER A 130 -8.86 -8.44 12.13
CA SER A 130 -9.04 -7.44 11.08
C SER A 130 -10.51 -7.31 10.63
N PRO A 131 -11.17 -6.16 10.84
CA PRO A 131 -12.59 -5.97 10.51
C PRO A 131 -12.90 -6.07 9.02
N GLU A 132 -11.99 -5.63 8.14
CA GLU A 132 -12.18 -5.64 6.69
C GLU A 132 -12.31 -7.06 6.12
N ILE A 133 -11.68 -8.05 6.75
CA ILE A 133 -11.78 -9.47 6.34
C ILE A 133 -13.15 -10.04 6.68
N LEU A 134 -13.66 -9.71 7.87
CA LEU A 134 -14.99 -10.10 8.32
C LEU A 134 -16.09 -9.49 7.44
N ALA A 135 -15.87 -8.25 6.99
CA ALA A 135 -16.83 -7.52 6.16
C ALA A 135 -17.14 -8.24 4.84
N ILE A 136 -16.17 -8.91 4.21
CA ILE A 136 -16.37 -9.65 2.95
C ILE A 136 -17.39 -10.79 3.17
N THR A 137 -17.16 -11.63 4.17
CA THR A 137 -18.03 -12.76 4.51
C THR A 137 -19.43 -12.26 4.94
N ALA A 138 -19.51 -11.15 5.66
CA ALA A 138 -20.78 -10.57 6.08
C ALA A 138 -21.57 -9.92 4.94
N ALA A 139 -20.89 -9.27 3.99
CA ALA A 139 -21.50 -8.73 2.78
C ALA A 139 -22.07 -9.85 1.91
N SER A 140 -21.31 -10.94 1.74
CA SER A 140 -21.82 -12.13 1.06
C SER A 140 -23.03 -12.73 1.77
N ALA A 141 -22.99 -12.86 3.10
CA ALA A 141 -24.11 -13.38 3.87
C ALA A 141 -25.36 -12.50 3.74
N ALA A 142 -25.20 -11.16 3.76
CA ALA A 142 -26.31 -10.22 3.59
C ALA A 142 -26.97 -10.34 2.22
N LEU A 143 -26.17 -10.52 1.16
CA LEU A 143 -26.66 -10.82 -0.18
C LEU A 143 -27.33 -12.19 -0.26
N HIS A 144 -26.73 -13.20 0.38
CA HIS A 144 -27.18 -14.59 0.32
C HIS A 144 -28.56 -14.80 0.95
N ILE A 145 -28.83 -14.15 2.09
CA ILE A 145 -30.14 -14.20 2.74
C ILE A 145 -31.20 -13.35 2.03
N SER A 146 -30.80 -12.46 1.11
CA SER A 146 -31.72 -11.56 0.40
C SER A 146 -32.39 -12.22 -0.81
N LYS A 147 -33.33 -11.50 -1.43
CA LYS A 147 -34.03 -11.90 -2.65
C LYS A 147 -33.20 -11.78 -3.93
N LEU A 148 -32.06 -11.08 -3.90
CA LEU A 148 -31.29 -10.77 -5.12
C LEU A 148 -30.69 -12.04 -5.75
N PRO A 149 -30.64 -12.12 -7.10
CA PRO A 149 -30.02 -13.23 -7.82
C PRO A 149 -28.50 -13.15 -7.65
N PHE A 150 -27.99 -13.76 -6.60
CA PHE A 150 -26.58 -13.74 -6.22
C PHE A 150 -26.07 -15.18 -6.20
N GLU A 151 -25.05 -15.47 -7.00
CA GLU A 151 -24.44 -16.78 -7.24
C GLU A 151 -23.38 -17.16 -6.19
N GLY A 152 -23.54 -16.64 -4.97
CA GLY A 152 -22.73 -17.00 -3.83
C GLY A 152 -23.30 -18.20 -3.03
N PRO A 153 -22.86 -18.38 -1.77
CA PRO A 153 -22.07 -17.44 -1.00
C PRO A 153 -20.56 -17.53 -1.33
N ILE A 154 -19.85 -16.47 -1.00
CA ILE A 154 -18.39 -16.42 -0.95
C ILE A 154 -17.96 -16.13 0.48
N ALA A 155 -16.74 -16.51 0.84
CA ALA A 155 -16.15 -16.16 2.12
C ALA A 155 -14.71 -15.72 1.91
N ALA A 156 -14.14 -15.02 2.90
CA ALA A 156 -12.75 -14.61 2.87
C ALA A 156 -12.02 -14.97 4.16
N VAL A 157 -10.74 -15.26 4.01
CA VAL A 157 -9.78 -15.42 5.10
C VAL A 157 -8.51 -14.65 4.76
N ARG A 158 -7.82 -14.18 5.80
CA ARG A 158 -6.44 -13.70 5.70
C ARG A 158 -5.51 -14.85 6.07
N VAL A 159 -4.44 -15.06 5.32
CA VAL A 159 -3.43 -16.08 5.57
C VAL A 159 -2.11 -15.40 5.87
N GLY A 160 -1.48 -15.81 6.96
CA GLY A 160 -0.10 -15.47 7.29
C GLY A 160 0.76 -16.72 7.36
N ARG A 161 2.09 -16.54 7.36
CA ARG A 161 3.07 -17.61 7.50
C ARG A 161 4.14 -17.21 8.52
N VAL A 162 4.16 -17.91 9.64
CA VAL A 162 5.09 -17.67 10.76
C VAL A 162 5.93 -18.93 10.95
N ASP A 163 7.26 -18.79 10.92
CA ASP A 163 8.21 -19.92 11.00
C ASP A 163 7.88 -21.04 10.00
N GLY A 164 7.48 -20.67 8.77
CA GLY A 164 7.09 -21.60 7.70
C GLY A 164 5.71 -22.26 7.87
N LYS A 165 4.93 -21.91 8.90
CA LYS A 165 3.59 -22.47 9.15
C LYS A 165 2.51 -21.49 8.75
N LEU A 166 1.55 -21.97 7.95
CA LEU A 166 0.39 -21.20 7.51
C LEU A 166 -0.64 -21.07 8.64
N LEU A 167 -1.17 -19.86 8.81
CA LEU A 167 -2.18 -19.49 9.81
C LEU A 167 -3.35 -18.82 9.10
N ALA A 168 -4.57 -19.26 9.40
CA ALA A 168 -5.80 -18.63 8.92
C ALA A 168 -6.29 -17.58 9.94
N ASN A 169 -6.68 -16.41 9.45
CA ASN A 169 -7.01 -15.21 10.21
C ASN A 169 -6.03 -14.95 11.38
N PRO A 170 -4.72 -14.82 11.09
CA PRO A 170 -3.73 -14.52 12.10
C PRO A 170 -4.07 -13.21 12.82
N THR A 171 -3.78 -13.17 14.12
CA THR A 171 -3.87 -11.94 14.93
C THR A 171 -2.84 -10.91 14.47
N THR A 172 -3.05 -9.63 14.81
CA THR A 172 -2.07 -8.55 14.54
C THR A 172 -0.65 -8.92 14.96
N ALA A 173 -0.47 -9.51 16.15
CA ALA A 173 0.84 -9.90 16.67
C ALA A 173 1.48 -11.09 15.92
N GLN A 174 0.66 -11.98 15.34
CA GLN A 174 1.15 -13.05 14.47
C GLN A 174 1.54 -12.50 13.09
N LEU A 175 0.76 -11.57 12.54
CA LEU A 175 1.05 -10.91 11.26
C LEU A 175 2.36 -10.11 11.29
N GLU A 176 2.70 -9.46 12.40
CA GLU A 176 3.98 -8.76 12.56
C GLU A 176 5.20 -9.68 12.40
N LYS A 177 5.04 -10.97 12.67
CA LYS A 177 6.08 -12.01 12.53
C LYS A 177 5.97 -12.79 11.23
N SER A 178 5.01 -12.42 10.39
CA SER A 178 4.65 -13.14 9.18
C SER A 178 5.49 -12.67 8.00
N ASP A 179 5.99 -13.60 7.20
CA ASP A 179 6.65 -13.29 5.93
C ASP A 179 5.68 -13.27 4.74
N LEU A 180 4.38 -13.49 4.99
CA LEU A 180 3.31 -13.50 4.01
C LEU A 180 2.03 -12.89 4.62
N ASP A 181 1.29 -12.10 3.87
CA ASP A 181 -0.03 -11.58 4.26
C ASP A 181 -0.91 -11.55 3.01
N PHE A 182 -1.74 -12.57 2.84
CA PHE A 182 -2.69 -12.66 1.72
C PHE A 182 -4.13 -12.70 2.23
N VAL A 183 -4.97 -11.85 1.66
CA VAL A 183 -6.42 -11.98 1.73
C VAL A 183 -6.88 -12.79 0.53
N VAL A 184 -7.60 -13.88 0.80
CA VAL A 184 -8.16 -14.75 -0.23
C VAL A 184 -9.66 -14.85 -0.01
N ALA A 185 -10.43 -14.56 -1.05
CA ALA A 185 -11.87 -14.79 -1.09
C ALA A 185 -12.21 -15.86 -2.13
N GLY A 186 -13.18 -16.71 -1.82
CA GLY A 186 -13.58 -17.81 -2.68
C GLY A 186 -14.99 -18.31 -2.41
N SER A 187 -15.53 -19.01 -3.39
CA SER A 187 -16.73 -19.82 -3.26
C SER A 187 -16.38 -21.23 -2.77
N LYS A 188 -17.39 -22.10 -2.74
CA LYS A 188 -17.19 -23.53 -2.46
C LYS A 188 -16.26 -24.20 -3.47
N GLU A 189 -16.31 -23.80 -4.73
CA GLU A 189 -15.60 -24.47 -5.83
C GLU A 189 -14.28 -23.80 -6.18
N ALA A 190 -14.16 -22.47 -6.02
CA ALA A 190 -13.04 -21.73 -6.59
C ALA A 190 -12.60 -20.53 -5.72
N ILE A 191 -11.34 -20.15 -5.87
CA ILE A 191 -10.84 -18.84 -5.46
C ILE A 191 -11.37 -17.81 -6.46
N VAL A 192 -11.86 -16.68 -5.94
CA VAL A 192 -12.43 -15.59 -6.73
C VAL A 192 -11.52 -14.37 -6.71
N MET A 193 -10.86 -14.10 -5.58
CA MET A 193 -10.01 -12.92 -5.42
C MET A 193 -8.85 -13.21 -4.49
N VAL A 194 -7.68 -12.69 -4.84
CA VAL A 194 -6.48 -12.66 -3.99
C VAL A 194 -5.95 -11.23 -3.92
N GLU A 195 -5.51 -10.83 -2.74
CA GLU A 195 -4.73 -9.61 -2.56
C GLU A 195 -3.76 -9.74 -1.39
N GLY A 196 -2.49 -9.43 -1.61
CA GLY A 196 -1.58 -9.18 -0.50
C GLY A 196 -0.11 -9.17 -0.89
N GLY A 197 0.73 -9.38 0.12
CA GLY A 197 2.17 -9.14 0.08
C GLY A 197 2.97 -10.25 0.73
N ALA A 198 4.25 -10.32 0.40
CA ALA A 198 5.15 -11.33 0.92
C ALA A 198 6.59 -10.80 1.00
N GLN A 199 7.45 -11.46 1.78
CA GLN A 199 8.87 -11.16 1.90
C GLN A 199 9.67 -12.19 1.09
N PHE A 200 9.66 -12.02 -0.24
CA PHE A 200 10.43 -12.85 -1.18
C PHE A 200 10.04 -14.34 -1.14
N VAL A 201 8.74 -14.62 -1.04
CA VAL A 201 8.24 -16.00 -0.91
C VAL A 201 8.16 -16.68 -2.29
N PRO A 202 8.68 -17.92 -2.45
CA PRO A 202 8.61 -18.65 -3.71
C PRO A 202 7.18 -18.96 -4.19
N GLU A 203 7.01 -19.08 -5.51
CA GLU A 203 5.71 -19.31 -6.17
C GLU A 203 4.96 -20.54 -5.63
N ASN A 204 5.66 -21.65 -5.37
CA ASN A 204 5.05 -22.88 -4.87
C ASN A 204 4.50 -22.73 -3.45
N GLU A 205 5.19 -21.99 -2.58
CA GLU A 205 4.73 -21.75 -1.21
C GLU A 205 3.60 -20.72 -1.18
N VAL A 206 3.61 -19.75 -2.08
CA VAL A 206 2.44 -18.88 -2.32
C VAL A 206 1.24 -19.71 -2.75
N LEU A 207 1.41 -20.64 -3.70
CA LEU A 207 0.34 -21.52 -4.16
C LEU A 207 -0.23 -22.36 -3.01
N ASP A 208 0.62 -22.93 -2.15
CA ASP A 208 0.19 -23.65 -0.96
C ASP A 208 -0.62 -22.77 -0.01
N ALA A 209 -0.21 -21.50 0.18
CA ALA A 209 -0.96 -20.54 1.00
C ALA A 209 -2.36 -20.24 0.42
N LEU A 210 -2.49 -20.13 -0.90
CA LEU A 210 -3.78 -19.89 -1.56
C LEU A 210 -4.77 -21.04 -1.35
N TYR A 211 -4.31 -22.29 -1.50
CA TYR A 211 -5.18 -23.46 -1.31
C TYR A 211 -5.48 -23.72 0.16
N PHE A 212 -4.52 -23.49 1.06
CA PHE A 212 -4.80 -23.48 2.49
C PHE A 212 -5.89 -22.46 2.87
N ALA A 213 -5.87 -21.28 2.25
CA ALA A 213 -6.90 -20.26 2.43
C ALA A 213 -8.27 -20.76 1.94
N HIS A 214 -8.32 -21.37 0.75
CA HIS A 214 -9.55 -21.90 0.16
C HIS A 214 -10.16 -23.04 0.99
N ASP A 215 -9.33 -23.92 1.55
CA ASP A 215 -9.78 -24.96 2.48
C ASP A 215 -10.32 -24.34 3.78
N SER A 216 -9.63 -23.34 4.31
CA SER A 216 -9.98 -22.68 5.57
C SER A 216 -11.30 -21.90 5.51
N LEU A 217 -11.65 -21.33 4.36
CA LEU A 217 -12.89 -20.56 4.18
C LEU A 217 -14.15 -21.43 4.02
N GLN A 218 -14.02 -22.75 3.78
CA GLN A 218 -15.19 -23.62 3.55
C GLN A 218 -16.15 -23.69 4.74
N ALA A 219 -15.62 -23.58 5.97
CA ALA A 219 -16.45 -23.54 7.18
C ALA A 219 -17.36 -22.29 7.19
N LEU A 220 -16.88 -21.16 6.67
CA LEU A 220 -17.64 -19.92 6.58
C LEU A 220 -18.71 -19.97 5.49
N ILE A 221 -18.43 -20.63 4.37
CA ILE A 221 -19.42 -20.91 3.31
C ILE A 221 -20.59 -21.72 3.90
N LYS A 222 -20.28 -22.81 4.59
CA LYS A 222 -21.29 -23.67 5.22
C LYS A 222 -22.13 -22.91 6.26
N MET A 223 -21.49 -22.02 7.03
CA MET A 223 -22.19 -21.17 8.00
C MET A 223 -23.19 -20.22 7.34
N GLN A 224 -22.83 -19.63 6.18
CA GLN A 224 -23.74 -18.78 5.43
C GLN A 224 -24.95 -19.55 4.88
N GLU A 225 -24.74 -20.78 4.42
CA GLU A 225 -25.84 -21.66 4.00
C GLU A 225 -26.78 -22.02 5.15
N ASP A 226 -26.22 -22.34 6.32
CA ASP A 226 -27.02 -22.60 7.52
C ASP A 226 -27.85 -21.36 7.90
N LEU A 227 -27.26 -20.16 7.85
CA LEU A 227 -27.98 -18.92 8.10
C LEU A 227 -29.12 -18.71 7.09
N ARG A 228 -28.84 -18.87 5.80
CA ARG A 228 -29.84 -18.73 4.74
C ARG A 228 -30.99 -19.71 4.93
N SER A 229 -30.72 -20.96 5.33
CA SER A 229 -31.79 -21.95 5.60
C SER A 229 -32.75 -21.52 6.73
N LYS A 230 -32.30 -20.65 7.64
CA LYS A 230 -33.06 -20.19 8.82
C LYS A 230 -33.79 -18.87 8.59
N VAL A 231 -33.18 -17.92 7.88
CA VAL A 231 -33.72 -16.55 7.74
C VAL A 231 -33.79 -16.03 6.30
N GLY A 232 -33.27 -16.78 5.34
CA GLY A 232 -33.21 -16.39 3.95
C GLY A 232 -34.60 -16.26 3.33
N VAL A 233 -34.72 -15.37 2.36
CA VAL A 233 -35.91 -15.24 1.52
C VAL A 233 -35.71 -15.96 0.18
N GLU A 234 -36.82 -16.21 -0.50
CA GLU A 234 -36.80 -16.77 -1.85
C GLU A 234 -36.08 -15.82 -2.82
N LYS A 235 -35.25 -16.41 -3.69
CA LYS A 235 -34.48 -15.68 -4.69
C LYS A 235 -35.40 -15.30 -5.85
N ILE A 236 -35.26 -14.08 -6.36
CA ILE A 236 -35.89 -13.68 -7.62
C ILE A 236 -35.15 -14.43 -8.73
N GLU A 237 -35.91 -15.02 -9.63
CA GLU A 237 -35.37 -15.60 -10.86
C GLU A 237 -34.93 -14.46 -11.78
N PHE A 238 -33.65 -14.42 -12.13
CA PHE A 238 -33.15 -13.51 -13.15
C PHE A 238 -33.44 -14.11 -14.51
N VAL A 239 -34.28 -13.43 -15.29
CA VAL A 239 -34.52 -13.76 -16.68
C VAL A 239 -33.70 -12.80 -17.52
N ALA A 240 -32.65 -13.32 -18.16
CA ALA A 240 -31.86 -12.53 -19.10
C ALA A 240 -32.78 -12.02 -20.24
N PRO A 241 -32.56 -10.80 -20.75
CA PRO A 241 -33.27 -10.31 -21.93
C PRO A 241 -33.16 -11.32 -23.09
N GLU A 242 -34.27 -11.58 -23.79
CA GLU A 242 -34.25 -12.47 -24.95
C GLU A 242 -33.37 -11.87 -26.06
N SER A 243 -32.37 -12.62 -26.51
CA SER A 243 -31.56 -12.22 -27.66
C SER A 243 -32.39 -12.34 -28.94
N ASP A 244 -32.52 -11.26 -29.69
CA ASP A 244 -33.12 -11.30 -31.03
C ASP A 244 -32.13 -11.89 -32.03
N ALA A 245 -32.35 -13.16 -32.39
CA ALA A 245 -31.50 -13.89 -33.31
C ALA A 245 -31.46 -13.28 -34.72
N GLU A 246 -32.52 -12.62 -35.17
CA GLU A 246 -32.55 -11.97 -36.49
C GLU A 246 -31.70 -10.69 -36.47
N LEU A 247 -31.85 -9.88 -35.42
CA LEU A 247 -30.99 -8.70 -35.21
C LEU A 247 -29.52 -9.12 -35.11
N ALA A 248 -29.20 -10.11 -34.29
CA ALA A 248 -27.83 -10.59 -34.11
C ALA A 248 -27.23 -11.08 -35.45
N ALA A 249 -28.01 -11.80 -36.26
CA ALA A 249 -27.58 -12.23 -37.59
C ALA A 249 -27.26 -11.05 -38.52
N LYS A 250 -28.11 -10.01 -38.55
CA LYS A 250 -27.86 -8.80 -39.35
C LYS A 250 -26.63 -8.03 -38.87
N VAL A 251 -26.45 -7.89 -37.56
CA VAL A 251 -25.25 -7.24 -36.98
C VAL A 251 -23.99 -8.02 -37.39
N ARG A 252 -24.02 -9.35 -37.32
CA ARG A 252 -22.90 -10.20 -37.76
C ARG A 252 -22.63 -10.06 -39.26
N GLU A 253 -23.66 -10.06 -40.10
CA GLU A 253 -23.53 -9.88 -41.54
C GLU A 253 -22.82 -8.55 -41.90
N LEU A 254 -23.19 -7.46 -41.23
CA LEU A 254 -22.65 -6.13 -41.51
C LEU A 254 -21.27 -5.87 -40.87
N GLY A 255 -21.04 -6.42 -39.68
CA GLY A 255 -19.90 -6.06 -38.83
C GLY A 255 -18.79 -7.09 -38.74
N GLN A 256 -19.09 -8.39 -38.84
CA GLN A 256 -18.17 -9.45 -38.37
C GLN A 256 -16.82 -9.44 -39.09
N SER A 257 -16.78 -9.61 -40.41
CA SER A 257 -15.51 -9.66 -41.15
C SER A 257 -14.68 -8.38 -40.95
N ARG A 258 -15.35 -7.22 -40.94
CA ARG A 258 -14.71 -5.91 -40.79
C ARG A 258 -14.11 -5.74 -39.40
N LEU A 259 -14.83 -6.18 -38.36
CA LEU A 259 -14.35 -6.15 -36.98
C LEU A 259 -13.17 -7.10 -36.78
N GLN A 260 -13.18 -8.28 -37.41
CA GLN A 260 -12.06 -9.23 -37.34
C GLN A 260 -10.76 -8.65 -37.95
N GLU A 261 -10.89 -7.96 -39.09
CA GLU A 261 -9.78 -7.22 -39.70
C GLU A 261 -9.31 -6.08 -38.79
N ALA A 262 -10.23 -5.27 -38.27
CA ALA A 262 -9.89 -4.16 -37.37
C ALA A 262 -9.21 -4.62 -36.08
N CYS A 263 -9.65 -5.74 -35.48
CA CYS A 263 -9.03 -6.34 -34.29
C CYS A 263 -7.59 -6.82 -34.53
N SER A 264 -7.18 -6.97 -35.79
CA SER A 264 -5.82 -7.36 -36.17
C SER A 264 -4.86 -6.18 -36.33
N ILE A 265 -5.34 -4.95 -36.17
CA ILE A 265 -4.51 -3.74 -36.17
C ILE A 265 -3.69 -3.70 -34.88
N GLN A 266 -2.36 -3.57 -35.00
CA GLN A 266 -1.45 -3.62 -33.86
C GLN A 266 -1.56 -2.38 -32.94
N GLY A 267 -1.56 -1.17 -33.51
CA GLY A 267 -1.64 0.08 -32.74
C GLY A 267 -2.99 0.26 -32.04
N LYS A 268 -2.97 0.62 -30.75
CA LYS A 268 -4.21 0.71 -29.95
C LYS A 268 -5.17 1.78 -30.48
N SER A 269 -4.68 3.01 -30.69
CA SER A 269 -5.55 4.11 -31.15
C SER A 269 -6.17 3.78 -32.49
N GLU A 270 -5.35 3.35 -33.46
CA GLU A 270 -5.81 2.99 -34.80
C GLU A 270 -6.84 1.85 -34.78
N ARG A 271 -6.61 0.83 -33.94
CA ARG A 271 -7.56 -0.27 -33.72
C ARG A 271 -8.89 0.25 -33.15
N TYR A 272 -8.84 1.11 -32.13
CA TYR A 272 -10.04 1.65 -31.48
C TYR A 272 -10.83 2.56 -32.42
N ASP A 273 -10.15 3.40 -33.19
CA ASP A 273 -10.77 4.27 -34.19
C ASP A 273 -11.45 3.45 -35.30
N ALA A 274 -10.79 2.40 -35.80
CA ALA A 274 -11.36 1.50 -36.81
C ALA A 274 -12.58 0.74 -36.27
N ILE A 275 -12.50 0.19 -35.06
CA ILE A 275 -13.63 -0.49 -34.41
C ILE A 275 -14.78 0.50 -34.17
N GLY A 276 -14.49 1.72 -33.70
CA GLY A 276 -15.47 2.77 -33.47
C GLY A 276 -16.22 3.16 -34.75
N ALA A 277 -15.48 3.41 -35.83
CA ALA A 277 -16.07 3.72 -37.14
C ALA A 277 -16.99 2.60 -37.63
N ILE A 278 -16.57 1.33 -37.50
CA ILE A 278 -17.42 0.18 -37.88
C ILE A 278 -18.68 0.13 -37.02
N LYS A 279 -18.57 0.37 -35.70
CA LYS A 279 -19.73 0.39 -34.81
C LYS A 279 -20.73 1.48 -35.20
N ASP A 280 -20.26 2.69 -35.46
CA ASP A 280 -21.09 3.82 -35.88
C ASP A 280 -21.80 3.55 -37.21
N GLU A 281 -21.10 2.94 -38.16
CA GLU A 281 -21.69 2.56 -39.45
C GLU A 281 -22.76 1.47 -39.32
N VAL A 282 -22.52 0.43 -38.50
CA VAL A 282 -23.52 -0.63 -38.27
C VAL A 282 -24.74 -0.07 -37.54
N LEU A 283 -24.54 0.80 -36.55
CA LEU A 283 -25.63 1.49 -35.86
C LEU A 283 -26.44 2.35 -36.83
N ALA A 284 -25.79 3.12 -37.70
CA ALA A 284 -26.46 3.95 -38.70
C ALA A 284 -27.23 3.11 -39.73
N ALA A 285 -26.66 1.98 -40.16
CA ALA A 285 -27.30 1.08 -41.14
C ALA A 285 -28.56 0.39 -40.59
N LEU A 286 -28.59 0.10 -39.29
CA LEU A 286 -29.71 -0.58 -38.63
C LEU A 286 -30.70 0.38 -37.95
N ALA A 287 -30.41 1.68 -37.89
CA ALA A 287 -31.22 2.66 -37.15
C ALA A 287 -32.67 2.78 -37.63
N GLU A 288 -32.91 2.66 -38.95
CA GLU A 288 -34.28 2.72 -39.52
C GLU A 288 -35.07 1.43 -39.29
N GLU A 289 -34.40 0.28 -39.35
CA GLU A 289 -35.02 -1.04 -39.22
C GLU A 289 -35.24 -1.44 -37.75
N TYR A 290 -34.34 -1.00 -36.86
CA TYR A 290 -34.33 -1.32 -35.43
C TYR A 290 -34.23 -0.04 -34.57
N PRO A 291 -35.26 0.82 -34.58
CA PRO A 291 -35.25 2.05 -33.79
C PRO A 291 -35.16 1.75 -32.29
N GLU A 292 -34.39 2.57 -31.57
CA GLU A 292 -34.20 2.49 -30.10
C GLU A 292 -33.49 1.22 -29.59
N ARG A 293 -32.94 0.38 -30.46
CA ARG A 293 -32.23 -0.87 -30.09
C ARG A 293 -30.70 -0.76 -30.15
N ASN A 294 -30.18 0.45 -30.02
CA ASN A 294 -28.74 0.73 -30.10
C ASN A 294 -27.92 -0.04 -29.04
N GLY A 295 -28.48 -0.23 -27.84
CA GLY A 295 -27.82 -1.00 -26.77
C GLY A 295 -27.56 -2.44 -27.18
N GLU A 296 -28.59 -3.13 -27.68
CA GLU A 296 -28.49 -4.52 -28.15
C GLU A 296 -27.53 -4.68 -29.33
N ILE A 297 -27.55 -3.72 -30.27
CA ILE A 297 -26.60 -3.70 -31.40
C ILE A 297 -25.15 -3.55 -30.90
N GLN A 298 -24.92 -2.63 -29.96
CA GLN A 298 -23.57 -2.42 -29.38
C GLN A 298 -23.08 -3.63 -28.61
N GLU A 299 -23.97 -4.31 -27.89
CA GLU A 299 -23.69 -5.54 -27.15
C GLU A 299 -23.30 -6.68 -28.10
N GLU A 300 -24.06 -6.91 -29.19
CA GLU A 300 -23.69 -7.93 -30.17
C GLU A 300 -22.36 -7.61 -30.87
N LEU A 301 -22.11 -6.34 -31.23
CA LEU A 301 -20.80 -5.92 -31.76
C LEU A 301 -19.67 -6.18 -30.77
N HIS A 302 -19.92 -6.04 -29.47
CA HIS A 302 -18.97 -6.39 -28.42
C HIS A 302 -18.72 -7.90 -28.35
N HIS A 303 -19.77 -8.72 -28.43
CA HIS A 303 -19.66 -10.18 -28.48
C HIS A 303 -18.85 -10.68 -29.67
N ILE A 304 -19.06 -10.12 -30.87
CA ILE A 304 -18.27 -10.45 -32.06
C ILE A 304 -16.77 -10.23 -31.82
N VAL A 305 -16.40 -9.10 -31.21
CA VAL A 305 -15.00 -8.80 -30.87
C VAL A 305 -14.47 -9.78 -29.84
N LYS A 306 -15.25 -10.05 -28.78
CA LYS A 306 -14.88 -11.00 -27.72
C LYS A 306 -14.63 -12.40 -28.28
N ASP A 307 -15.58 -12.94 -29.04
CA ASP A 307 -15.51 -14.27 -29.65
C ASP A 307 -14.29 -14.40 -30.57
N PHE A 308 -14.04 -13.38 -31.41
CA PHE A 308 -12.90 -13.40 -32.33
C PHE A 308 -11.56 -13.39 -31.59
N VAL A 309 -11.38 -12.49 -30.62
CA VAL A 309 -10.12 -12.35 -29.88
C VAL A 309 -9.81 -13.63 -29.10
N ARG A 310 -10.81 -14.18 -28.40
CA ARG A 310 -10.67 -15.42 -27.62
C ARG A 310 -10.39 -16.61 -28.51
N GLY A 311 -11.17 -16.79 -29.57
CA GLY A 311 -10.99 -17.87 -30.55
C GLY A 311 -9.61 -17.81 -31.20
N ARG A 312 -9.16 -16.64 -31.64
CA ARG A 312 -7.82 -16.47 -32.21
C ARG A 312 -6.72 -16.90 -31.26
N ILE A 313 -6.78 -16.51 -29.98
CA ILE A 313 -5.78 -16.88 -28.97
C ILE A 313 -5.78 -18.39 -28.73
N LEU A 314 -6.96 -19.00 -28.58
CA LEU A 314 -7.10 -20.43 -28.28
C LEU A 314 -6.76 -21.33 -29.47
N ASP A 315 -7.13 -20.94 -30.69
CA ASP A 315 -7.01 -21.76 -31.89
C ASP A 315 -5.63 -21.61 -32.57
N SER A 316 -5.12 -20.38 -32.63
CA SER A 316 -3.88 -20.06 -33.35
C SER A 316 -2.68 -19.76 -32.45
N GLY A 317 -2.91 -19.53 -31.15
CA GLY A 317 -1.85 -19.10 -30.23
C GLY A 317 -1.31 -17.70 -30.54
N LEU A 318 -2.08 -16.87 -31.25
CA LEU A 318 -1.68 -15.50 -31.61
C LEU A 318 -2.60 -14.48 -30.94
N ARG A 319 -1.98 -13.48 -30.32
CA ARG A 319 -2.67 -12.36 -29.67
C ARG A 319 -3.04 -11.28 -30.68
N ILE A 320 -3.81 -10.29 -30.24
CA ILE A 320 -4.30 -9.18 -31.09
C ILE A 320 -3.16 -8.33 -31.67
N ASP A 321 -2.05 -8.22 -30.95
CA ASP A 321 -0.84 -7.52 -31.39
C ASP A 321 0.16 -8.43 -32.13
N GLY A 322 -0.16 -9.71 -32.29
CA GLY A 322 0.66 -10.71 -32.97
C GLY A 322 1.67 -11.44 -32.09
N ARG A 323 1.74 -11.14 -30.79
CA ARG A 323 2.59 -11.89 -29.84
C ARG A 323 2.08 -13.30 -29.58
N SER A 324 2.97 -14.19 -29.14
CA SER A 324 2.59 -15.45 -28.52
C SER A 324 2.09 -15.22 -27.08
N PRO A 325 1.43 -16.21 -26.44
CA PRO A 325 0.94 -16.09 -25.07
C PRO A 325 2.02 -15.81 -24.04
N GLY A 326 3.26 -16.27 -24.27
CA GLY A 326 4.38 -16.11 -23.33
C GLY A 326 5.14 -14.78 -23.45
N ASP A 327 4.98 -14.04 -24.56
CA ASP A 327 5.84 -12.89 -24.86
C ASP A 327 5.48 -11.64 -24.05
N VAL A 328 6.51 -10.96 -23.55
CA VAL A 328 6.40 -9.62 -22.96
C VAL A 328 6.54 -8.56 -24.06
N ARG A 329 5.86 -7.41 -23.95
CA ARG A 329 6.04 -6.29 -24.88
C ARG A 329 7.46 -5.73 -24.79
N PHE A 330 7.85 -4.98 -25.82
CA PHE A 330 9.09 -4.21 -25.80
C PHE A 330 9.17 -3.32 -24.55
N ILE A 331 10.35 -3.28 -23.91
CA ILE A 331 10.63 -2.49 -22.71
C ILE A 331 11.73 -1.49 -23.00
N GLU A 332 11.53 -0.25 -22.56
CA GLU A 332 12.52 0.80 -22.58
C GLU A 332 12.51 1.50 -21.22
N CYS A 333 13.70 1.73 -20.68
CA CYS A 333 13.90 2.35 -19.37
C CYS A 333 14.88 3.50 -19.53
N GLU A 334 14.61 4.63 -18.88
CA GLU A 334 15.53 5.75 -18.79
C GLU A 334 15.51 6.27 -17.35
N THR A 335 16.68 6.43 -16.72
CA THR A 335 16.83 7.00 -15.37
C THR A 335 17.38 8.42 -15.42
N SER A 336 17.32 9.16 -14.29
CA SER A 336 17.81 10.54 -14.20
C SER A 336 17.16 11.53 -15.19
N VAL A 337 15.94 11.24 -15.63
CA VAL A 337 15.15 12.04 -16.60
C VAL A 337 14.76 13.43 -16.08
N LEU A 338 14.65 13.61 -14.76
CA LEU A 338 14.32 14.90 -14.14
C LEU A 338 15.52 15.49 -13.40
N PRO A 339 16.08 16.64 -13.83
CA PRO A 339 17.31 17.19 -13.26
C PRO A 339 17.27 17.56 -11.77
N ARG A 340 16.09 17.68 -11.18
CA ARG A 340 15.88 18.14 -9.80
C ARG A 340 15.29 17.09 -8.88
N ALA A 341 14.74 16.00 -9.42
CA ALA A 341 14.25 14.92 -8.59
C ALA A 341 15.43 14.26 -7.86
N HIS A 342 15.20 13.67 -6.69
CA HIS A 342 16.27 12.92 -6.03
C HIS A 342 16.58 11.65 -6.83
N GLY A 343 15.55 10.97 -7.33
CA GLY A 343 15.67 9.99 -8.39
C GLY A 343 14.45 10.02 -9.30
N SER A 344 14.65 9.61 -10.54
CA SER A 344 13.57 9.58 -11.54
C SER A 344 13.79 8.50 -12.57
N ALA A 345 12.70 7.93 -13.08
CA ALA A 345 12.73 6.98 -14.16
C ALA A 345 11.50 7.14 -15.06
N VAL A 346 11.69 6.99 -16.37
CA VAL A 346 10.61 6.64 -17.29
C VAL A 346 10.72 5.15 -17.56
N PHE A 347 9.67 4.40 -17.23
CA PHE A 347 9.54 3.00 -17.59
C PHE A 347 8.44 2.85 -18.63
N THR A 348 8.80 2.32 -19.80
CA THR A 348 7.89 2.08 -20.92
C THR A 348 7.84 0.60 -21.22
N ARG A 349 6.63 0.03 -21.32
CA ARG A 349 6.39 -1.35 -21.77
C ARG A 349 5.24 -1.37 -22.78
N GLY A 350 5.59 -1.51 -24.05
CA GLY A 350 4.68 -1.21 -25.17
C GLY A 350 4.05 0.18 -25.01
N GLU A 351 2.74 0.29 -25.19
CA GLU A 351 1.97 1.54 -24.99
C GLU A 351 1.54 1.74 -23.52
N THR A 352 2.41 1.38 -22.57
CA THR A 352 2.21 1.66 -21.14
C THR A 352 3.46 2.31 -20.59
N GLN A 353 3.34 3.56 -20.17
CA GLN A 353 4.46 4.39 -19.75
C GLN A 353 4.16 5.05 -18.41
N ALA A 354 5.13 4.99 -17.49
CA ALA A 354 5.06 5.65 -16.20
C ALA A 354 6.31 6.51 -15.99
N LEU A 355 6.11 7.80 -15.70
CA LEU A 355 7.13 8.66 -15.11
C LEU A 355 7.06 8.48 -13.60
N VAL A 356 8.14 7.96 -13.02
CA VAL A 356 8.22 7.68 -11.59
C VAL A 356 9.34 8.50 -10.97
N THR A 357 9.05 9.11 -9.82
CA THR A 357 10.02 9.91 -9.07
C THR A 357 10.16 9.38 -7.66
N ALA A 358 11.38 9.43 -7.12
CA ALA A 358 11.67 9.17 -5.73
C ALA A 358 12.13 10.47 -5.07
N THR A 359 11.54 10.80 -3.92
CA THR A 359 11.88 11.96 -3.10
C THR A 359 12.23 11.48 -1.69
N LEU A 360 13.32 12.02 -1.14
CA LEU A 360 13.82 11.71 0.19
C LEU A 360 13.50 12.86 1.13
N GLY A 361 12.91 12.54 2.27
CA GLY A 361 12.50 13.46 3.31
C GLY A 361 13.03 13.07 4.68
N THR A 362 12.74 13.92 5.64
CA THR A 362 13.07 13.75 7.06
C THR A 362 11.89 13.16 7.82
N SER A 363 12.04 12.83 9.10
CA SER A 363 10.96 12.27 9.93
C SER A 363 9.70 13.13 9.98
N ILE A 364 9.80 14.46 9.90
CA ILE A 364 8.64 15.37 9.85
C ILE A 364 7.78 15.19 8.58
N ASP A 365 8.37 14.63 7.53
CA ASP A 365 7.70 14.38 6.25
C ASP A 365 6.95 13.03 6.26
N ALA A 366 7.07 12.25 7.34
CA ALA A 366 6.34 10.99 7.51
C ALA A 366 4.84 11.26 7.65
N GLN A 367 4.02 10.39 7.05
CA GLN A 367 2.58 10.53 7.14
C GLN A 367 2.09 9.90 8.45
N ARG A 368 1.45 10.71 9.30
CA ARG A 368 0.74 10.21 10.48
C ARG A 368 -0.58 9.57 10.07
N ILE A 369 -0.78 8.33 10.50
CA ILE A 369 -1.99 7.55 10.28
C ILE A 369 -2.72 7.47 11.62
N ASP A 370 -3.95 7.98 11.67
CA ASP A 370 -4.85 7.85 12.81
C ASP A 370 -5.85 6.74 12.50
N SER A 371 -5.65 5.57 13.10
CA SER A 371 -6.48 4.37 12.88
C SER A 371 -7.25 3.97 14.14
N LEU A 372 -8.19 3.03 14.00
CA LEU A 372 -8.90 2.46 15.15
C LEU A 372 -7.94 1.86 16.18
N THR A 373 -6.87 1.20 15.75
CA THR A 373 -5.93 0.49 16.65
C THR A 373 -4.85 1.38 17.23
N GLY A 374 -4.62 2.58 16.69
CA GLY A 374 -3.59 3.48 17.20
C GLY A 374 -3.16 4.54 16.20
N GLN A 375 -2.26 5.39 16.65
CA GLN A 375 -1.51 6.27 15.77
C GLN A 375 -0.24 5.55 15.32
N SER A 376 0.04 5.59 14.03
CA SER A 376 1.26 5.08 13.44
C SER A 376 1.82 6.06 12.45
N GLU A 377 3.07 5.85 12.05
CA GLU A 377 3.74 6.68 11.05
C GLU A 377 4.11 5.82 9.83
N LYS A 378 3.83 6.36 8.65
CA LYS A 378 4.15 5.76 7.37
C LYS A 378 5.32 6.51 6.76
N THR A 379 6.46 5.83 6.65
CA THR A 379 7.73 6.39 6.16
C THR A 379 8.00 6.07 4.69
N PHE A 380 7.29 5.10 4.11
CA PHE A 380 7.29 4.82 2.68
C PHE A 380 5.92 5.18 2.11
N LEU A 381 5.90 6.13 1.20
CA LEU A 381 4.68 6.71 0.61
C LEU A 381 4.70 6.44 -0.88
N LEU A 382 3.68 5.80 -1.43
CA LEU A 382 3.52 5.69 -2.88
C LEU A 382 2.22 6.33 -3.34
N HIS A 383 2.34 7.34 -4.20
CA HIS A 383 1.20 7.98 -4.84
C HIS A 383 1.17 7.64 -6.33
N TYR A 384 0.01 7.16 -6.77
CA TYR A 384 -0.24 6.77 -8.14
C TYR A 384 -1.29 7.70 -8.75
N ASN A 385 -0.98 8.26 -9.91
CA ASN A 385 -1.87 9.16 -10.64
C ASN A 385 -2.15 8.60 -12.04
N PHE A 386 -3.43 8.63 -12.44
CA PHE A 386 -3.90 8.17 -13.74
C PHE A 386 -4.64 9.28 -14.49
N PRO A 387 -3.89 10.22 -15.07
CA PRO A 387 -4.48 11.36 -15.76
C PRO A 387 -5.23 10.91 -17.04
N PRO A 388 -6.31 11.59 -17.44
CA PRO A 388 -7.13 11.19 -18.59
C PRO A 388 -6.38 11.14 -19.92
N TYR A 389 -5.33 11.95 -20.09
CA TYR A 389 -4.52 11.93 -21.29
C TYR A 389 -3.79 10.59 -21.49
N SER A 390 -3.57 9.80 -20.42
CA SER A 390 -2.91 8.49 -20.51
C SER A 390 -3.71 7.45 -21.30
N THR A 391 -5.01 7.69 -21.47
CA THR A 391 -5.91 6.89 -22.31
C THR A 391 -6.46 7.66 -23.50
N GLY A 392 -5.97 8.89 -23.75
CA GLY A 392 -6.47 9.76 -24.81
C GLY A 392 -7.87 10.33 -24.54
N GLU A 393 -8.32 10.34 -23.29
CA GLU A 393 -9.69 10.76 -22.93
C GLU A 393 -9.72 12.18 -22.33
N VAL A 394 -10.88 12.84 -22.44
CA VAL A 394 -11.16 14.11 -21.75
C VAL A 394 -12.08 13.86 -20.57
N LYS A 395 -11.57 14.04 -19.34
CA LYS A 395 -12.34 13.90 -18.09
C LYS A 395 -11.99 15.03 -17.12
N PHE A 396 -12.90 15.33 -16.20
CA PHE A 396 -12.61 16.30 -15.14
C PHE A 396 -11.50 15.77 -14.20
N MET A 397 -10.49 16.60 -13.96
CA MET A 397 -9.49 16.34 -12.92
C MET A 397 -10.14 16.57 -11.54
N ARG A 398 -10.60 15.47 -10.92
CA ARG A 398 -11.10 15.45 -9.54
C ARG A 398 -9.98 14.98 -8.59
N GLY A 399 -10.32 14.73 -7.33
CA GLY A 399 -9.41 14.03 -6.42
C GLY A 399 -9.20 12.57 -6.82
N THR A 400 -8.18 11.94 -6.24
CA THR A 400 -7.78 10.57 -6.51
C THR A 400 -8.94 9.58 -6.32
N GLY A 401 -9.20 8.77 -7.34
CA GLY A 401 -10.25 7.76 -7.33
C GLY A 401 -9.87 6.48 -6.58
N ARG A 402 -10.86 5.61 -6.33
CA ARG A 402 -10.65 4.31 -5.66
C ARG A 402 -9.65 3.42 -6.42
N ARG A 403 -9.70 3.44 -7.77
CA ARG A 403 -8.80 2.64 -8.61
C ARG A 403 -7.35 3.07 -8.45
N GLU A 404 -7.10 4.37 -8.50
CA GLU A 404 -5.77 4.96 -8.32
C GLU A 404 -5.19 4.63 -6.94
N ILE A 405 -5.99 4.81 -5.88
CA ILE A 405 -5.57 4.46 -4.50
C ILE A 405 -5.17 2.99 -4.40
N GLY A 406 -5.99 2.05 -4.91
CA GLY A 406 -5.64 0.64 -4.81
C GLY A 406 -4.51 0.19 -5.75
N HIS A 407 -4.30 0.85 -6.91
CA HIS A 407 -3.10 0.60 -7.71
C HIS A 407 -1.84 1.10 -6.98
N GLY A 408 -1.91 2.28 -6.35
CA GLY A 408 -0.84 2.81 -5.51
C GLY A 408 -0.51 1.86 -4.35
N ALA A 409 -1.52 1.40 -3.61
CA ALA A 409 -1.35 0.47 -2.50
C ALA A 409 -0.74 -0.88 -2.95
N LEU A 410 -1.14 -1.42 -4.11
CA LEU A 410 -0.53 -2.63 -4.67
C LEU A 410 0.96 -2.42 -4.97
N ALA A 411 1.31 -1.31 -5.64
CA ALA A 411 2.69 -1.01 -5.97
C ALA A 411 3.53 -0.73 -4.70
N GLU A 412 2.95 -0.06 -3.71
CA GLU A 412 3.60 0.19 -2.43
C GLU A 412 3.90 -1.12 -1.71
N ARG A 413 2.91 -2.02 -1.66
CA ARG A 413 3.05 -3.34 -1.05
C ARG A 413 4.15 -4.15 -1.74
N ALA A 414 4.29 -4.03 -3.06
CA ALA A 414 5.33 -4.72 -3.84
C ALA A 414 6.74 -4.18 -3.55
N LEU A 415 6.90 -2.88 -3.33
CA LEU A 415 8.20 -2.22 -3.14
C LEU A 415 8.65 -2.16 -1.68
N ARG A 416 7.71 -2.16 -0.73
CA ARG A 416 8.02 -2.06 0.71
C ARG A 416 9.03 -3.10 1.23
N PRO A 417 8.98 -4.39 0.84
CA PRO A 417 9.91 -5.41 1.36
C PRO A 417 11.39 -5.15 1.04
N VAL A 418 11.67 -4.43 -0.05
CA VAL A 418 13.05 -4.13 -0.50
C VAL A 418 13.60 -2.82 0.06
N ILE A 419 12.78 -2.01 0.75
CA ILE A 419 13.26 -0.80 1.41
C ILE A 419 14.19 -1.21 2.58
N PRO A 420 15.35 -0.55 2.75
CA PRO A 420 16.22 -0.78 3.90
C PRO A 420 15.52 -0.45 5.22
N ALA A 421 16.04 -1.00 6.32
CA ALA A 421 15.52 -0.68 7.65
C ALA A 421 15.75 0.81 7.98
N LYS A 422 14.92 1.40 8.82
CA LYS A 422 15.01 2.83 9.20
C LYS A 422 16.36 3.15 9.86
N GLU A 423 16.94 2.17 10.55
CA GLU A 423 18.23 2.27 11.21
C GLU A 423 19.38 2.40 10.21
N GLU A 424 19.26 1.75 9.06
CA GLU A 424 20.25 1.78 7.97
C GLU A 424 20.01 2.95 7.01
N PHE A 425 18.73 3.33 6.83
CA PHE A 425 18.31 4.38 5.92
C PHE A 425 17.27 5.29 6.60
N PRO A 426 17.71 6.32 7.35
CA PRO A 426 16.86 7.15 8.21
C PRO A 426 16.05 8.20 7.43
N TYR A 427 15.51 7.82 6.27
CA TYR A 427 14.78 8.69 5.36
C TYR A 427 13.31 8.31 5.27
N VAL A 428 12.46 9.32 5.11
CA VAL A 428 11.13 9.12 4.55
C VAL A 428 11.27 9.07 3.03
N VAL A 429 10.68 8.07 2.40
CA VAL A 429 10.75 7.87 0.96
C VAL A 429 9.36 8.07 0.38
N ARG A 430 9.24 9.03 -0.53
CA ARG A 430 8.02 9.26 -1.31
C ARG A 430 8.28 8.91 -2.76
N VAL A 431 7.52 7.94 -3.28
CA VAL A 431 7.45 7.59 -4.69
C VAL A 431 6.16 8.18 -5.29
N VAL A 432 6.28 8.84 -6.43
CA VAL A 432 5.12 9.31 -7.20
C VAL A 432 5.22 8.74 -8.61
N SER A 433 4.16 8.09 -9.07
CA SER A 433 4.02 7.57 -10.42
C SER A 433 2.92 8.29 -11.16
N ASP A 434 3.31 9.02 -12.20
CA ASP A 434 2.40 9.63 -13.16
C ASP A 434 2.34 8.74 -14.40
N VAL A 435 1.18 8.13 -14.64
CA VAL A 435 0.98 7.29 -15.83
C VAL A 435 0.84 8.21 -17.05
N LEU A 436 1.75 8.07 -18.00
CA LEU A 436 1.79 8.87 -19.22
C LEU A 436 1.02 8.21 -20.37
N GLU A 437 1.05 6.88 -20.42
CA GLU A 437 0.33 6.05 -21.40
C GLU A 437 -0.18 4.79 -20.71
N SER A 438 -1.35 4.28 -21.10
CA SER A 438 -1.90 3.05 -20.56
C SER A 438 -2.57 2.17 -21.60
N ASN A 439 -1.98 1.00 -21.84
CA ASN A 439 -2.57 -0.08 -22.61
C ASN A 439 -2.30 -1.47 -22.00
N GLY A 440 -2.01 -1.53 -20.70
CA GLY A 440 -1.80 -2.80 -20.01
C GLY A 440 -1.07 -2.62 -18.68
N SER A 441 -1.82 -2.75 -17.59
CA SER A 441 -1.35 -2.77 -16.20
C SER A 441 -0.26 -1.74 -15.84
N SER A 442 -0.62 -0.46 -15.92
CA SER A 442 0.22 0.64 -15.45
C SER A 442 0.64 0.54 -13.97
N SER A 443 -0.10 -0.18 -13.13
CA SER A 443 0.33 -0.47 -11.75
C SER A 443 1.63 -1.28 -11.69
N MET A 444 1.88 -2.17 -12.65
CA MET A 444 3.13 -2.94 -12.73
C MET A 444 4.26 -2.09 -13.30
N ALA A 445 3.96 -1.21 -14.26
CA ALA A 445 4.91 -0.19 -14.73
C ALA A 445 5.36 0.73 -13.59
N THR A 446 4.44 1.09 -12.68
CA THR A 446 4.75 1.84 -11.46
C THR A 446 5.72 1.10 -10.53
N VAL A 447 5.58 -0.22 -10.36
CA VAL A 447 6.52 -1.02 -9.55
C VAL A 447 7.91 -1.00 -10.18
N CYS A 448 8.01 -1.28 -11.49
CA CYS A 448 9.29 -1.29 -12.19
C CYS A 448 9.96 0.09 -12.17
N GLY A 449 9.23 1.14 -12.54
CA GLY A 449 9.72 2.52 -12.50
C GLY A 449 10.04 3.00 -11.09
N GLY A 450 9.29 2.55 -10.08
CA GLY A 450 9.56 2.84 -8.66
C GLY A 450 10.86 2.19 -8.19
N SER A 451 11.12 0.93 -8.57
CA SER A 451 12.38 0.27 -8.31
C SER A 451 13.57 1.05 -8.90
N LEU A 452 13.47 1.44 -10.18
CA LEU A 452 14.50 2.22 -10.87
C LEU A 452 14.69 3.60 -10.25
N ALA A 453 13.61 4.33 -9.98
CA ALA A 453 13.68 5.68 -9.41
C ALA A 453 14.28 5.69 -8.00
N MET A 454 14.01 4.67 -7.19
CA MET A 454 14.63 4.52 -5.87
C MET A 454 16.14 4.20 -5.98
N MET A 455 16.53 3.32 -6.89
CA MET A 455 17.93 3.02 -7.16
C MET A 455 18.68 4.25 -7.71
N ASP A 456 18.05 5.01 -8.60
CA ASP A 456 18.56 6.27 -9.16
C ASP A 456 18.73 7.34 -8.08
N ALA A 457 17.86 7.36 -7.07
CA ALA A 457 17.98 8.24 -5.91
C ALA A 457 19.12 7.86 -4.93
N GLY A 458 19.80 6.74 -5.17
CA GLY A 458 20.84 6.21 -4.27
C GLY A 458 20.27 5.46 -3.06
N ILE A 459 19.00 5.03 -3.10
CA ILE A 459 18.44 4.16 -2.07
C ILE A 459 18.97 2.75 -2.32
N ALA A 460 19.74 2.23 -1.37
CA ALA A 460 20.33 0.90 -1.43
C ALA A 460 19.27 -0.19 -1.17
N ILE A 461 18.26 -0.32 -2.04
CA ILE A 461 17.21 -1.33 -1.93
C ILE A 461 17.82 -2.74 -1.94
N LYS A 462 17.23 -3.67 -1.19
CA LYS A 462 17.75 -5.04 -1.01
C LYS A 462 17.89 -5.79 -2.34
N ALA A 463 16.95 -5.57 -3.25
CA ALA A 463 16.98 -6.10 -4.62
C ALA A 463 16.00 -5.32 -5.50
N PRO A 464 16.23 -5.24 -6.83
CA PRO A 464 15.26 -4.67 -7.77
C PRO A 464 13.97 -5.49 -7.82
N VAL A 465 12.82 -4.81 -7.92
CA VAL A 465 11.49 -5.43 -7.99
C VAL A 465 10.88 -5.18 -9.35
N GLY A 466 10.45 -6.25 -10.01
CA GLY A 466 9.70 -6.21 -11.26
C GLY A 466 8.25 -6.61 -11.06
N GLY A 467 7.38 -6.17 -11.95
CA GLY A 467 5.96 -6.53 -11.94
C GLY A 467 5.47 -6.96 -13.33
N VAL A 468 4.72 -8.06 -13.38
CA VAL A 468 4.08 -8.55 -14.61
C VAL A 468 2.58 -8.68 -14.39
N ALA A 469 1.81 -8.33 -15.42
CA ALA A 469 0.39 -8.57 -15.46
C ALA A 469 0.10 -9.75 -16.36
N MET A 470 -0.73 -10.65 -15.89
CA MET A 470 -1.02 -11.94 -16.48
C MET A 470 -2.52 -12.04 -16.68
N GLY A 471 -2.93 -12.79 -17.70
CA GLY A 471 -4.32 -13.10 -17.94
C GLY A 471 -4.51 -14.55 -18.30
N LEU A 472 -5.75 -14.99 -18.30
CA LEU A 472 -6.13 -16.32 -18.70
C LEU A 472 -7.44 -16.27 -19.49
N ILE A 473 -7.48 -17.00 -20.58
CA ILE A 473 -8.69 -17.26 -21.38
C ILE A 473 -9.00 -18.74 -21.29
N LYS A 474 -10.25 -19.07 -20.97
CA LYS A 474 -10.75 -20.43 -20.83
C LYS A 474 -12.06 -20.61 -21.60
N GLU A 475 -12.09 -21.58 -22.49
CA GLU A 475 -13.32 -22.07 -23.12
C GLU A 475 -13.36 -23.59 -22.98
N ASP A 476 -14.38 -24.09 -22.30
CA ASP A 476 -14.48 -25.50 -21.91
C ASP A 476 -13.18 -25.96 -21.21
N ASP A 477 -12.48 -26.94 -21.77
CA ASP A 477 -11.20 -27.47 -21.28
C ASP A 477 -9.98 -26.77 -21.88
N ARG A 478 -10.17 -25.87 -22.86
CA ARG A 478 -9.07 -25.14 -23.51
C ARG A 478 -8.69 -23.93 -22.67
N VAL A 479 -7.40 -23.78 -22.40
CA VAL A 479 -6.85 -22.70 -21.57
C VAL A 479 -5.64 -22.08 -22.24
N ALA A 480 -5.59 -20.75 -22.31
CA ALA A 480 -4.41 -19.98 -22.68
C ALA A 480 -4.04 -19.02 -21.55
N ILE A 481 -2.76 -19.05 -21.13
CA ILE A 481 -2.20 -18.14 -20.13
C ILE A 481 -1.40 -17.07 -20.87
N LEU A 482 -1.70 -15.81 -20.60
CA LEU A 482 -1.15 -14.64 -21.29
C LEU A 482 -0.20 -13.89 -20.37
N THR A 483 1.02 -13.62 -20.85
CA THR A 483 2.02 -12.77 -20.20
C THR A 483 1.92 -11.35 -20.71
N ASP A 484 2.01 -10.38 -19.79
CA ASP A 484 1.97 -8.94 -20.08
C ASP A 484 0.75 -8.56 -20.93
N ILE A 485 -0.44 -8.74 -20.32
CA ILE A 485 -1.73 -8.51 -20.97
C ILE A 485 -1.97 -7.05 -21.36
N LEU A 486 -2.67 -6.89 -22.47
CA LEU A 486 -3.22 -5.62 -22.95
C LEU A 486 -4.52 -5.28 -22.22
N GLY A 487 -4.95 -4.01 -22.31
CA GLY A 487 -6.24 -3.59 -21.76
C GLY A 487 -7.44 -4.36 -22.34
N ASP A 488 -7.37 -4.68 -23.64
CA ASP A 488 -8.38 -5.51 -24.32
C ASP A 488 -8.42 -6.94 -23.76
N GLU A 489 -7.26 -7.54 -23.50
CA GLU A 489 -7.14 -8.91 -23.00
C GLU A 489 -7.58 -9.05 -21.53
N ASP A 490 -7.40 -8.00 -20.72
CA ASP A 490 -7.94 -7.90 -19.35
C ASP A 490 -9.48 -7.87 -19.35
N HIS A 491 -10.06 -7.05 -20.23
CA HIS A 491 -11.51 -6.90 -20.36
C HIS A 491 -12.17 -8.19 -20.84
N LEU A 492 -11.52 -8.93 -21.75
CA LEU A 492 -12.05 -10.14 -22.38
C LEU A 492 -11.62 -11.46 -21.70
N GLY A 493 -10.68 -11.37 -20.74
CA GLY A 493 -10.12 -12.51 -20.01
C GLY A 493 -10.99 -12.99 -18.86
N ASP A 494 -10.79 -14.27 -18.51
CA ASP A 494 -11.52 -15.00 -17.47
C ASP A 494 -10.82 -14.96 -16.10
N MET A 495 -9.56 -14.54 -16.09
CA MET A 495 -8.80 -14.20 -14.88
C MET A 495 -7.75 -13.17 -15.26
N ASP A 496 -7.55 -12.18 -14.40
CA ASP A 496 -6.40 -11.28 -14.44
C ASP A 496 -5.64 -11.36 -13.12
N PHE A 497 -4.32 -11.41 -13.20
CA PHE A 497 -3.49 -11.37 -12.01
C PHE A 497 -2.19 -10.64 -12.21
N LYS A 498 -1.65 -10.10 -11.12
CA LYS A 498 -0.51 -9.21 -11.09
C LYS A 498 0.48 -9.79 -10.09
N VAL A 499 1.68 -10.09 -10.56
CA VAL A 499 2.74 -10.70 -9.76
C VAL A 499 3.92 -9.73 -9.71
N CYS A 500 4.29 -9.33 -8.51
CA CYS A 500 5.48 -8.53 -8.26
C CYS A 500 6.48 -9.32 -7.43
N GLY A 501 7.76 -9.04 -7.63
CA GLY A 501 8.81 -9.70 -6.89
C GLY A 501 10.20 -9.44 -7.42
N THR A 502 11.16 -10.06 -6.76
CA THR A 502 12.56 -10.09 -7.19
C THR A 502 12.80 -11.37 -8.00
N LYS A 503 14.07 -11.67 -8.30
CA LYS A 503 14.47 -12.97 -8.85
C LYS A 503 14.28 -14.11 -7.84
N ASP A 504 14.29 -13.80 -6.55
CA ASP A 504 14.30 -14.77 -5.45
C ASP A 504 12.89 -15.15 -4.97
N GLY A 505 11.89 -14.29 -5.19
CA GLY A 505 10.51 -14.60 -4.82
C GLY A 505 9.53 -13.43 -4.98
N ILE A 506 8.28 -13.70 -4.61
CA ILE A 506 7.15 -12.77 -4.71
C ILE A 506 7.19 -11.76 -3.57
N THR A 507 6.91 -10.50 -3.90
CA THR A 507 6.68 -9.41 -2.93
C THR A 507 5.23 -8.97 -2.86
N ALA A 508 4.47 -9.11 -3.94
CA ALA A 508 3.03 -8.88 -3.96
C ALA A 508 2.32 -9.73 -5.00
N LEU A 509 1.08 -10.12 -4.69
CA LEU A 509 0.18 -10.84 -5.58
C LEU A 509 -1.22 -10.21 -5.49
N GLN A 510 -1.82 -9.96 -6.65
CA GLN A 510 -3.23 -9.60 -6.76
C GLN A 510 -3.85 -10.46 -7.86
N MET A 511 -5.01 -11.04 -7.59
CA MET A 511 -5.75 -11.84 -8.56
C MET A 511 -7.23 -11.53 -8.52
N ASP A 512 -7.87 -11.49 -9.68
CA ASP A 512 -9.31 -11.45 -9.85
C ASP A 512 -9.69 -12.55 -10.85
N ILE A 513 -10.52 -13.51 -10.40
CA ILE A 513 -10.93 -14.69 -11.16
C ILE A 513 -12.42 -14.56 -11.44
N LYS A 514 -12.77 -14.51 -12.73
CA LYS A 514 -14.16 -14.37 -13.21
C LYS A 514 -14.78 -15.70 -13.63
N CYS A 515 -13.97 -16.76 -13.77
CA CYS A 515 -14.43 -18.10 -14.16
C CYS A 515 -14.31 -19.13 -13.04
N SER A 516 -15.11 -20.19 -13.12
CA SER A 516 -15.00 -21.35 -12.26
C SER A 516 -14.13 -22.45 -12.89
N GLY A 517 -13.64 -23.37 -12.05
CA GLY A 517 -12.98 -24.60 -12.53
C GLY A 517 -11.52 -24.45 -12.93
N LEU A 518 -10.78 -23.47 -12.39
CA LEU A 518 -9.32 -23.43 -12.54
C LEU A 518 -8.65 -24.49 -11.68
N SER A 519 -7.92 -25.40 -12.31
CA SER A 519 -7.19 -26.45 -11.60
C SER A 519 -5.94 -25.88 -10.90
N ARG A 520 -5.52 -26.52 -9.81
CA ARG A 520 -4.24 -26.20 -9.14
C ARG A 520 -3.05 -26.24 -10.09
N LYS A 521 -3.03 -27.18 -11.04
CA LYS A 521 -1.99 -27.29 -12.05
C LYS A 521 -1.97 -26.08 -13.01
N THR A 522 -3.15 -25.61 -13.41
CA THR A 522 -3.26 -24.41 -14.24
C THR A 522 -2.72 -23.19 -13.50
N MET A 523 -3.03 -23.07 -12.21
CA MET A 523 -2.52 -22.00 -11.36
C MET A 523 -1.00 -22.04 -11.18
N GLU A 524 -0.44 -23.24 -10.99
CA GLU A 524 1.01 -23.46 -10.92
C GLU A 524 1.69 -23.00 -12.23
N THR A 525 1.19 -23.46 -13.38
CA THR A 525 1.73 -23.04 -14.69
C THR A 525 1.62 -21.52 -14.88
N ALA A 526 0.53 -20.90 -14.41
CA ALA A 526 0.33 -19.47 -14.52
C ALA A 526 1.35 -18.67 -13.67
N LEU A 527 1.66 -19.13 -12.46
CA LEU A 527 2.66 -18.51 -11.60
C LEU A 527 4.09 -18.71 -12.15
N ASP A 528 4.40 -19.89 -12.70
CA ASP A 528 5.69 -20.15 -13.33
C ASP A 528 5.92 -19.25 -14.55
N GLN A 529 4.92 -19.14 -15.43
CA GLN A 529 4.99 -18.24 -16.59
C GLN A 529 5.09 -16.76 -16.15
N ALA A 530 4.43 -16.38 -15.05
CA ALA A 530 4.56 -15.05 -14.47
C ALA A 530 5.97 -14.80 -13.92
N ARG A 531 6.61 -15.80 -13.31
CA ARG A 531 7.99 -15.72 -12.85
C ARG A 531 8.94 -15.49 -14.02
N GLU A 532 8.78 -16.23 -15.12
CA GLU A 532 9.59 -16.05 -16.33
C GLU A 532 9.43 -14.62 -16.90
N GLY A 533 8.20 -14.14 -17.04
CA GLY A 533 7.92 -12.78 -17.49
C GLY A 533 8.52 -11.71 -16.56
N ARG A 534 8.39 -11.90 -15.24
CA ARG A 534 8.96 -11.02 -14.21
C ARG A 534 10.49 -10.96 -14.29
N VAL A 535 11.15 -12.10 -14.43
CA VAL A 535 12.62 -12.18 -14.55
C VAL A 535 13.08 -11.51 -15.84
N HIS A 536 12.39 -11.72 -16.96
CA HIS A 536 12.69 -11.02 -18.20
C HIS A 536 12.60 -9.49 -18.05
N ILE A 537 11.55 -8.97 -17.41
CA ILE A 537 11.39 -7.53 -17.14
C ILE A 537 12.53 -6.99 -16.27
N LEU A 538 12.92 -7.74 -15.22
CA LEU A 538 14.05 -7.39 -14.36
C LEU A 538 15.37 -7.32 -15.13
N ASP A 539 15.58 -8.24 -16.08
CA ASP A 539 16.78 -8.25 -16.93
C ASP A 539 16.80 -7.05 -17.89
N GLU A 540 15.65 -6.63 -18.43
CA GLU A 540 15.54 -5.39 -19.23
C GLU A 540 15.81 -4.13 -18.38
N MET A 541 15.26 -4.05 -17.17
CA MET A 541 15.53 -2.95 -16.24
C MET A 541 17.03 -2.84 -15.88
N ALA A 542 17.69 -3.98 -15.68
CA ALA A 542 19.10 -4.03 -15.32
C ALA A 542 20.04 -3.50 -16.42
N LYS A 543 19.58 -3.44 -17.68
CA LYS A 543 20.36 -2.82 -18.78
C LYS A 543 20.51 -1.31 -18.60
N GLU A 544 19.52 -0.66 -17.99
CA GLU A 544 19.56 0.77 -17.67
C GLU A 544 20.26 1.02 -16.33
N LEU A 545 19.83 0.35 -15.26
CA LEU A 545 20.42 0.52 -13.93
C LEU A 545 20.44 -0.79 -13.15
N ALA A 546 21.60 -1.46 -13.16
CA ALA A 546 21.79 -2.77 -12.54
C ALA A 546 21.83 -2.73 -10.99
N ALA A 547 22.28 -1.63 -10.40
CA ALA A 547 22.42 -1.44 -8.96
C ALA A 547 22.11 0.02 -8.57
N ALA A 548 21.76 0.24 -7.30
CA ALA A 548 21.55 1.59 -6.78
C ALA A 548 22.81 2.44 -6.96
N ARG A 549 22.63 3.76 -7.19
CA ARG A 549 23.76 4.69 -7.28
C ARG A 549 24.51 4.72 -5.94
N GLU A 550 25.84 4.76 -6.00
CA GLU A 550 26.68 4.79 -4.80
C GLU A 550 26.46 6.04 -3.94
N ASN A 551 26.15 7.16 -4.59
CA ASN A 551 25.93 8.44 -3.95
C ASN A 551 24.46 8.85 -4.09
N MET A 552 23.87 9.33 -3.00
CA MET A 552 22.57 9.99 -3.04
C MET A 552 22.63 11.27 -3.87
N SER A 553 21.47 11.69 -4.39
CA SER A 553 21.35 12.94 -5.14
C SER A 553 21.89 14.14 -4.34
N PRO A 554 22.61 15.08 -4.99
CA PRO A 554 23.10 16.29 -4.33
C PRO A 554 21.96 17.22 -3.86
N TYR A 555 20.74 17.01 -4.34
CA TYR A 555 19.56 17.75 -3.91
C TYR A 555 18.83 17.07 -2.75
N ALA A 556 19.15 15.81 -2.45
CA ALA A 556 18.58 15.12 -1.31
C ALA A 556 19.12 15.70 0.00
N PRO A 557 18.29 15.77 1.07
CA PRO A 557 18.79 16.13 2.38
C PRO A 557 19.85 15.10 2.82
N THR A 558 21.00 15.58 3.28
CA THR A 558 21.96 14.71 3.97
C THR A 558 21.53 14.62 5.42
N ILE A 559 21.34 13.40 5.93
CA ILE A 559 21.04 13.14 7.33
C ILE A 559 22.31 12.59 7.99
N LYS A 560 22.74 13.25 9.08
CA LYS A 560 23.79 12.75 9.96
C LYS A 560 23.19 12.44 11.31
N THR A 561 23.36 11.20 11.73
CA THR A 561 22.94 10.72 13.04
C THR A 561 24.11 10.79 14.01
N ILE A 562 23.90 11.37 15.18
CA ILE A 562 24.81 11.28 16.32
C ILE A 562 24.08 10.69 17.54
N GLN A 563 24.83 10.11 18.46
CA GLN A 563 24.30 9.56 19.71
C GLN A 563 24.75 10.46 20.86
N ILE A 564 23.79 10.93 21.67
CA ILE A 564 24.05 11.68 22.90
C ILE A 564 23.56 10.88 24.10
N ASN A 565 24.00 11.27 25.30
CA ASN A 565 23.43 10.73 26.54
C ASN A 565 21.95 11.15 26.65
N PRO A 566 20.99 10.21 26.88
CA PRO A 566 19.58 10.55 27.10
C PRO A 566 19.33 11.64 28.15
N ASP A 567 20.15 11.72 29.19
CA ASP A 567 20.03 12.74 30.24
C ASP A 567 20.27 14.16 29.70
N LYS A 568 21.03 14.29 28.60
CA LYS A 568 21.40 15.55 27.94
C LYS A 568 20.41 16.02 26.88
N ILE A 569 19.37 15.24 26.58
CA ILE A 569 18.29 15.64 25.67
C ILE A 569 17.65 16.97 26.15
N ARG A 570 17.51 17.15 27.46
CA ARG A 570 16.94 18.37 28.05
C ARG A 570 17.79 19.61 27.78
N ASP A 571 19.11 19.45 27.82
CA ASP A 571 20.07 20.53 27.60
C ASP A 571 20.05 20.96 26.12
N LEU A 572 19.99 19.97 25.20
CA LEU A 572 19.87 20.20 23.76
C LEU A 572 18.55 20.89 23.37
N ILE A 573 17.41 20.43 23.90
CA ILE A 573 16.10 21.05 23.63
C ILE A 573 16.06 22.46 24.26
N GLY A 574 16.54 22.58 25.49
CA GLY A 574 16.50 23.79 26.30
C GLY A 574 15.08 24.17 26.77
N PRO A 575 14.96 25.22 27.61
CA PRO A 575 13.66 25.65 28.14
C PRO A 575 12.69 26.03 27.03
N GLY A 576 11.57 25.31 26.92
CA GLY A 576 10.54 25.54 25.90
C GLY A 576 10.98 25.30 24.46
N GLY A 577 12.07 24.54 24.24
CA GLY A 577 12.62 24.30 22.90
C GLY A 577 13.44 25.45 22.33
N LYS A 578 13.89 26.40 23.17
CA LYS A 578 14.60 27.60 22.70
C LYS A 578 15.97 27.27 22.12
N THR A 579 16.73 26.37 22.74
CA THR A 579 18.09 26.01 22.31
C THR A 579 18.05 25.33 20.94
N ILE A 580 17.27 24.26 20.81
CA ILE A 580 17.12 23.56 19.53
C ILE A 580 16.63 24.48 18.41
N ARG A 581 15.65 25.37 18.69
CA ARG A 581 15.19 26.37 17.71
C ARG A 581 16.32 27.30 17.26
N SER A 582 17.11 27.81 18.21
CA SER A 582 18.26 28.66 17.91
C SER A 582 19.30 27.97 17.02
N ILE A 583 19.56 26.67 17.24
CA ILE A 583 20.46 25.89 16.39
C ILE A 583 19.86 25.75 15.00
N THR A 584 18.58 25.35 14.90
CA THR A 584 17.91 25.18 13.60
C THR A 584 17.81 26.50 12.81
N GLU A 585 17.53 27.63 13.47
CA GLU A 585 17.44 28.95 12.83
C GLU A 585 18.82 29.47 12.38
N SER A 586 19.87 29.25 13.17
CA SER A 586 21.22 29.74 12.83
C SER A 586 21.93 28.90 11.78
N THR A 587 21.69 27.59 11.77
CA THR A 587 22.34 26.66 10.83
C THR A 587 21.48 26.34 9.60
N GLY A 588 20.15 26.49 9.69
CA GLY A 588 19.20 26.13 8.64
C GLY A 588 18.94 24.63 8.53
N VAL A 589 19.47 23.81 9.44
CA VAL A 589 19.24 22.36 9.47
C VAL A 589 17.96 22.02 10.24
N LYS A 590 17.40 20.84 9.98
CA LYS A 590 16.37 20.23 10.80
C LYS A 590 17.03 19.27 11.79
N ILE A 591 16.59 19.28 13.04
CA ILE A 591 17.07 18.39 14.09
C ILE A 591 15.88 17.62 14.62
N ASP A 592 15.98 16.30 14.62
CA ASP A 592 15.03 15.40 15.25
C ASP A 592 15.73 14.62 16.37
N ILE A 593 15.07 14.45 17.51
CA ILE A 593 15.66 13.85 18.70
C ILE A 593 14.75 12.71 19.16
N SER A 594 15.32 11.53 19.30
CA SER A 594 14.67 10.35 19.86
C SER A 594 14.91 10.26 21.37
N ASP A 595 13.98 9.64 22.09
CA ASP A 595 14.03 9.51 23.57
C ASP A 595 15.23 8.67 24.06
N ASP A 596 15.83 7.88 23.19
CA ASP A 596 17.04 7.08 23.44
C ASP A 596 18.35 7.86 23.24
N GLY A 597 18.27 9.16 22.96
CA GLY A 597 19.44 10.02 22.75
C GLY A 597 19.97 10.01 21.32
N LYS A 598 19.28 9.38 20.36
CA LYS A 598 19.63 9.49 18.95
C LYS A 598 19.19 10.85 18.39
N VAL A 599 20.10 11.56 17.72
CA VAL A 599 19.84 12.89 17.13
C VAL A 599 20.13 12.85 15.63
N ASP A 600 19.08 13.04 14.83
CA ASP A 600 19.16 13.10 13.38
C ASP A 600 19.20 14.56 12.90
N ILE A 601 20.30 14.94 12.24
CA ILE A 601 20.57 16.30 11.77
C ILE A 601 20.52 16.30 10.25
N ALA A 602 19.52 16.98 9.69
CA ALA A 602 19.21 16.95 8.27
C ALA A 602 19.36 18.32 7.61
N GLY A 603 20.10 18.40 6.50
CA GLY A 603 20.29 19.64 5.75
C GLY A 603 20.78 19.41 4.32
N SER A 604 20.70 20.45 3.49
CA SER A 604 21.21 20.42 2.11
C SER A 604 22.68 20.88 2.00
N ASP A 605 23.23 21.51 3.05
CA ASP A 605 24.62 22.00 3.11
C ASP A 605 25.41 21.22 4.16
N GLN A 606 26.48 20.54 3.73
CA GLN A 606 27.35 19.78 4.62
C GLN A 606 28.05 20.67 5.66
N ALA A 607 28.38 21.92 5.32
CA ALA A 607 29.00 22.84 6.27
C ALA A 607 28.01 23.26 7.37
N ALA A 608 26.73 23.44 7.02
CA ALA A 608 25.68 23.71 7.98
C ALA A 608 25.45 22.53 8.95
N ILE A 609 25.45 21.30 8.42
CA ILE A 609 25.34 20.08 9.24
C ILE A 609 26.53 19.95 10.19
N ALA A 610 27.76 20.14 9.70
CA ALA A 610 28.96 20.06 10.52
C ALA A 610 28.94 21.08 11.68
N ARG A 611 28.53 22.33 11.41
CA ARG A 611 28.35 23.34 12.46
C ARG A 611 27.28 22.95 13.48
N ALA A 612 26.17 22.37 13.03
CA ALA A 612 25.12 21.91 13.94
C ALA A 612 25.62 20.77 14.84
N ILE A 613 26.34 19.80 14.27
CA ILE A 613 26.99 18.71 15.03
C ILE A 613 27.93 19.30 16.09
N GLU A 614 28.83 20.21 15.71
CA GLU A 614 29.80 20.84 16.63
C GLU A 614 29.10 21.55 17.80
N ILE A 615 28.01 22.28 17.53
CA ILE A 615 27.22 22.93 18.59
C ILE A 615 26.56 21.90 19.51
N ILE A 616 26.01 20.82 18.95
CA ILE A 616 25.33 19.78 19.73
C ILE A 616 26.33 19.00 20.57
N GLU A 617 27.45 18.61 20.00
CA GLU A 617 28.55 17.95 20.71
C GLU A 617 29.04 18.85 21.85
N GLY A 618 29.29 20.14 21.62
CA GLY A 618 29.71 21.06 22.69
C GLY A 618 28.66 21.26 23.81
N LEU A 619 27.36 21.14 23.52
CA LEU A 619 26.29 21.21 24.51
C LEU A 619 26.08 19.90 25.28
N THR A 620 26.40 18.78 24.65
CA THR A 620 26.16 17.42 25.17
C THR A 620 27.43 16.72 25.63
N GLU A 621 28.58 17.38 25.49
CA GLU A 621 29.87 16.89 25.95
C GLU A 621 29.81 16.63 27.46
N GLU A 622 30.36 15.48 27.84
CA GLU A 622 30.49 15.12 29.24
C GLU A 622 31.93 15.38 29.71
N PRO A 623 32.09 15.80 30.97
CA PRO A 623 33.41 15.90 31.58
C PRO A 623 34.01 14.49 31.70
N GLU A 624 35.15 14.25 31.04
CA GLU A 624 35.87 12.99 31.14
C GLU A 624 37.03 13.12 32.14
N VAL A 625 37.15 12.17 33.06
CA VAL A 625 38.29 12.11 33.99
C VAL A 625 39.58 11.90 33.20
N GLY A 626 40.54 12.80 33.39
CA GLY A 626 41.82 12.82 32.70
C GLY A 626 41.87 13.69 31.44
N LYS A 627 40.73 14.23 30.97
CA LYS A 627 40.68 15.13 29.81
C LYS A 627 40.98 16.58 30.20
N LYS A 628 41.71 17.29 29.33
CA LYS A 628 42.06 18.70 29.50
C LYS A 628 40.95 19.59 28.89
N TYR A 629 40.53 20.61 29.62
CA TYR A 629 39.56 21.60 29.19
C TYR A 629 40.14 23.01 29.35
N CYS A 630 39.82 23.91 28.41
CA CYS A 630 40.05 25.34 28.58
C CYS A 630 38.79 25.95 29.18
N GLY A 631 38.84 26.31 30.47
CA GLY A 631 37.67 26.80 31.19
C GLY A 631 37.80 28.24 31.65
N VAL A 632 36.68 28.91 31.89
CA VAL A 632 36.64 30.31 32.37
C VAL A 632 36.33 30.34 33.86
N VAL A 633 37.12 31.07 34.63
CA VAL A 633 36.89 31.24 36.07
C VAL A 633 35.62 32.06 36.30
N LYS A 634 34.57 31.44 36.83
CA LYS A 634 33.29 32.11 37.13
C LYS A 634 33.27 32.78 38.49
N ARG A 635 33.85 32.10 39.49
CA ARG A 635 33.78 32.56 40.88
C ARG A 635 35.00 32.12 41.65
N ILE A 636 35.59 33.04 42.41
CA ILE A 636 36.72 32.74 43.30
C ILE A 636 36.23 32.64 44.75
N THR A 637 36.81 31.71 45.49
CA THR A 637 36.60 31.52 46.93
C THR A 637 37.94 31.33 47.65
N ASP A 638 37.95 31.43 48.98
CA ASP A 638 39.20 31.33 49.76
C ASP A 638 39.92 29.98 49.60
N PHE A 639 39.19 28.91 49.25
CA PHE A 639 39.72 27.55 49.13
C PHE A 639 39.87 27.06 47.68
N GLY A 640 39.46 27.84 46.68
CA GLY A 640 39.57 27.46 45.27
C GLY A 640 38.81 28.38 44.31
N ALA A 641 38.88 28.05 43.02
CA ALA A 641 38.15 28.72 41.96
C ALA A 641 37.14 27.76 41.32
N PHE A 642 35.93 28.25 41.03
CA PHE A 642 34.97 27.54 40.19
C PHE A 642 35.23 27.93 38.74
N VAL A 643 35.57 26.93 37.93
CA VAL A 643 35.91 27.09 36.52
C VAL A 643 34.82 26.40 35.71
N GLU A 644 34.15 27.16 34.83
CA GLU A 644 33.20 26.60 33.86
C GLU A 644 34.03 25.93 32.76
N ILE A 645 33.97 24.60 32.70
CA ILE A 645 34.74 23.79 31.72
C ILE A 645 33.89 23.40 30.50
N LEU A 646 32.57 23.36 30.68
CA LEU A 646 31.56 23.11 29.66
C LEU A 646 30.36 24.00 29.96
N PRO A 647 29.52 24.36 28.97
CA PRO A 647 28.39 25.27 29.17
C PRO A 647 27.48 24.84 30.34
N GLY A 648 27.42 25.67 31.39
CA GLY A 648 26.61 25.40 32.59
C GLY A 648 27.19 24.38 33.58
N LEU A 649 28.43 23.92 33.37
CA LEU A 649 29.09 22.91 34.20
C LEU A 649 30.38 23.44 34.84
N ASP A 650 30.30 23.69 36.15
CA ASP A 650 31.39 24.21 36.94
C ASP A 650 32.17 23.08 37.64
N GLY A 651 33.49 23.09 37.50
CA GLY A 651 34.39 22.28 38.32
C GLY A 651 35.12 23.11 39.37
N LEU A 652 35.46 22.49 40.50
CA LEU A 652 36.22 23.14 41.56
C LEU A 652 37.72 22.90 41.36
N LEU A 653 38.45 23.97 41.08
CA LEU A 653 39.91 24.02 41.11
C LEU A 653 40.35 24.43 42.52
N HIS A 654 40.72 23.44 43.34
CA HIS A 654 41.14 23.67 44.72
C HIS A 654 42.48 24.44 44.76
N ILE A 655 42.71 25.26 45.80
CA ILE A 655 43.91 26.10 45.93
C ILE A 655 45.22 25.31 45.82
N SER A 656 45.22 24.06 46.29
CA SER A 656 46.39 23.16 46.23
C SER A 656 46.68 22.58 44.84
N GLN A 657 45.76 22.74 43.89
CA GLN A 657 45.84 22.21 42.52
C GLN A 657 46.07 23.31 41.47
N LEU A 658 46.27 24.57 41.90
CA LEU A 658 46.55 25.71 41.02
C LEU A 658 48.00 25.72 40.51
N ARG A 659 48.99 25.47 41.36
CA ARG A 659 50.42 25.50 41.02
C ARG A 659 51.22 24.51 41.85
N ASN A 660 52.45 24.22 41.40
CA ASN A 660 53.42 23.39 42.14
C ASN A 660 53.92 24.06 43.45
N GLU A 661 53.87 25.39 43.53
CA GLU A 661 54.31 26.19 44.68
C GLU A 661 53.15 26.50 45.63
N ARG A 662 53.47 26.85 46.89
CA ARG A 662 52.44 27.16 47.90
C ARG A 662 51.78 28.52 47.58
N VAL A 663 50.50 28.47 47.23
CA VAL A 663 49.65 29.65 46.98
C VAL A 663 48.98 30.07 48.29
N GLU A 664 49.17 31.32 48.73
CA GLU A 664 48.49 31.84 49.94
C GLU A 664 47.05 32.29 49.66
N ARG A 665 46.76 32.87 48.49
CA ARG A 665 45.41 33.27 48.08
C ARG A 665 45.15 32.93 46.62
N VAL A 666 43.96 32.41 46.31
CA VAL A 666 43.55 32.05 44.94
C VAL A 666 43.57 33.24 43.99
N SER A 667 43.19 34.43 44.49
CA SER A 667 43.19 35.70 43.76
C SER A 667 44.56 36.18 43.28
N ASP A 668 45.64 35.63 43.84
CA ASP A 668 47.01 35.97 43.43
C ASP A 668 47.42 35.21 42.14
N VAL A 669 46.65 34.19 41.74
CA VAL A 669 46.96 33.30 40.61
C VAL A 669 45.94 33.38 39.48
N VAL A 670 44.66 33.53 39.80
CA VAL A 670 43.56 33.64 38.82
C VAL A 670 42.59 34.74 39.22
N LYS A 671 41.95 35.38 38.25
CA LYS A 671 40.87 36.35 38.42
C LYS A 671 39.58 35.82 37.82
N GLU A 672 38.45 36.34 38.31
CA GLU A 672 37.15 36.05 37.67
C GLU A 672 37.17 36.56 36.23
N GLY A 673 36.81 35.69 35.30
CA GLY A 673 36.88 35.92 33.86
C GLY A 673 38.17 35.43 33.19
N ASP A 674 39.18 34.97 33.93
CA ASP A 674 40.40 34.42 33.33
C ASP A 674 40.14 33.04 32.69
N GLU A 675 40.74 32.80 31.52
CA GLU A 675 40.80 31.48 30.88
C GLU A 675 41.97 30.67 31.45
N ILE A 676 41.70 29.45 31.89
CA ILE A 676 42.70 28.54 32.47
C ILE A 676 42.51 27.11 31.97
N MET A 677 43.60 26.48 31.54
CA MET A 677 43.63 25.06 31.18
C MET A 677 43.55 24.21 32.45
N VAL A 678 42.68 23.20 32.48
CA VAL A 678 42.49 22.34 33.66
C VAL A 678 42.23 20.91 33.22
N VAL A 679 42.73 19.94 33.98
CA VAL A 679 42.38 18.52 33.82
C VAL A 679 41.35 18.10 34.85
N VAL A 680 40.38 17.29 34.45
CA VAL A 680 39.41 16.68 35.38
C VAL A 680 40.09 15.53 36.12
N LEU A 681 40.21 15.62 37.45
CA LEU A 681 40.84 14.59 38.26
C LEU A 681 39.86 13.50 38.70
N ASP A 682 38.63 13.90 39.03
CA ASP A 682 37.64 13.02 39.62
C ASP A 682 36.24 13.65 39.50
N ILE A 683 35.24 12.80 39.38
CA ILE A 683 33.82 13.17 39.37
C ILE A 683 33.15 12.35 40.47
N ASP A 684 32.72 13.02 41.53
CA ASP A 684 32.13 12.32 42.66
C ASP A 684 30.72 11.79 42.38
N LYS A 685 30.20 10.93 43.27
CA LYS A 685 28.84 10.36 43.15
C LYS A 685 27.70 11.39 43.20
N GLN A 686 28.00 12.66 43.51
CA GLN A 686 27.05 13.78 43.52
C GLN A 686 27.23 14.70 42.30
N GLY A 687 28.08 14.31 41.33
CA GLY A 687 28.33 15.06 40.10
C GLY A 687 29.29 16.25 40.28
N ARG A 688 30.01 16.35 41.40
CA ARG A 688 30.98 17.43 41.61
C ARG A 688 32.30 17.09 40.96
N ILE A 689 32.78 18.00 40.13
CA ILE A 689 33.98 17.83 39.31
C ILE A 689 35.17 18.46 40.03
N ARG A 690 36.25 17.70 40.20
CA ARG A 690 37.51 18.18 40.74
C ARG A 690 38.49 18.47 39.62
N LEU A 691 39.04 19.68 39.61
CA LEU A 691 39.94 20.16 38.58
C LEU A 691 41.36 20.34 39.10
N SER A 692 42.34 20.24 38.20
CA SER A 692 43.74 20.55 38.47
C SER A 692 44.40 21.27 37.30
N HIS A 693 45.12 22.34 37.58
CA HIS A 693 46.03 22.99 36.62
C HIS A 693 47.45 22.44 36.76
N LYS A 694 47.80 21.99 37.96
CA LYS A 694 49.13 21.44 38.29
C LYS A 694 49.43 20.13 37.56
N GLU A 695 48.42 19.28 37.36
CA GLU A 695 48.63 17.93 36.81
C GLU A 695 48.48 17.86 35.29
N LEU A 696 48.39 18.99 34.58
CA LEU A 696 48.26 19.03 33.11
C LEU A 696 49.33 18.19 32.40
N ASP A 697 50.56 18.16 32.90
CA ASP A 697 51.68 17.42 32.29
C ASP A 697 51.60 15.89 32.50
N ASN A 698 50.73 15.42 33.41
CA ASN A 698 50.58 14.00 33.74
C ASN A 698 49.54 13.29 32.87
N TYR A 699 48.77 14.05 32.07
CA TYR A 699 47.73 13.53 31.21
C TYR A 699 48.05 13.85 29.74
N PRO A 700 47.74 12.94 28.80
CA PRO A 700 47.94 13.18 27.38
C PRO A 700 47.14 14.42 26.92
N ASP A 701 47.62 15.08 25.86
CA ASP A 701 46.98 16.26 25.28
C ASP A 701 45.59 15.97 24.71
#